data_AF-I2Q5N5-F1
#
_entry.id   AF-I2Q5N5-F1
#
_cell.length_a   1.000
_cell.length_b   1.000
_cell.length_c   1.000
_cell.angle_alpha   90.00
_cell.angle_beta   90.00
_cell.angle_gamma   90.00
#
_symmetry.space_group_name_H-M   'P 1'
#
loop_
_entity.id
_entity.type
_entity.pdbx_description
1 polymer ?
#
loop_
_entity_poly.entity_id
_entity_poly.type
_entity_poly.pdbx_seq_one_letter_code
_entity_poly.pdbx_strand_id
1 'polypeptide(L)'
;MIAVTINGHPHDLDVPDDMPVLWVLRDVLGITGPKFGCGIGQCWGCTVLVDGKPRPSCGLPAKAAAGTSIVTIEGVPEDHPVKAAWREAQVPQCGYCQPGQMLRAVALLDETPRPSEADIAKAMRRHICRCGTYQRIKAAVLLAASIKAGERPAPPPLPAPAEADAPAETFALNPFVSVATDGTVTVLSKHLETGQGVLTGLATLVAEELGADWGQIRAAHAPADERVYNNLFFGPLQGTGGSTAIANSYTQYRQAGAGARAMLLSAAASQLGAPVGELRVEKGIIRHESSGRQATFGELAARAATVAPPADPPLTPASAFTLIGTSPPRLDIADKVSGAARFALDVRLPGMRTAVVARPPRFGGKVAAFDKAPALAVPGVTNVVEIPSGVAVVAENTWAALEGRRALTVQWDDGGAETRGTADLRREYLALLDTPGGAVRRDGDAEAALSGAATRLAAVYEVPFLAHAPLEPLNCVARFTETGLEIHAGDQFQTVDQENAAQAAGIADKRAVTIHTLYSGGSFGRRANPGSDYIVEAVHVAKALGKKVPIHLVWDRGDDLRGGRYRPMMLHKVEAGLDADGKLTAWQHRIAGQSINVNTPFEGALIKDGVDVTSVEGVSDMAYAIPNLAVELHTTTAKVPVLWWRSVGHSHTAFAVESFVDEAAHAVGRDPLDYRRELLADDPRRLAVLDAAAKAAGWGGPLAEGHGRGLAVHRSFDTYVAHVAEVAAQKDGTFAVTRVTCAVDCGVVVNPDIVTAQMEGGIALGLSAALEEALVLENGGAVPENFNRYPILRFDRMPRVDVVILPSDAPPTGVGEPGVPPLAPAVANALFAATGRRLRRLPLLGEQPSDGRSGG
;
A
#
# COMPACT_ATOMS: atom_id res chain seq x y z
N MET A 1 13.01 38.64 -9.22
CA MET A 1 11.54 38.83 -9.31
C MET A 1 10.98 38.11 -10.53
N ILE A 2 10.14 37.11 -10.29
CA ILE A 2 9.42 36.33 -11.30
C ILE A 2 7.93 36.60 -11.09
N ALA A 3 7.30 37.26 -12.06
CA ALA A 3 5.87 37.52 -12.04
C ALA A 3 5.10 36.32 -12.64
N VAL A 4 4.12 35.77 -11.92
CA VAL A 4 3.32 34.62 -12.35
C VAL A 4 1.92 34.72 -11.76
N THR A 5 0.89 34.23 -12.46
CA THR A 5 -0.46 34.10 -11.90
C THR A 5 -0.67 32.66 -11.43
N ILE A 6 -1.05 32.45 -10.18
CA ILE A 6 -1.31 31.12 -9.62
C ILE A 6 -2.74 31.08 -9.09
N ASN A 7 -3.55 30.15 -9.59
CA ASN A 7 -4.97 30.00 -9.25
C ASN A 7 -5.76 31.32 -9.38
N GLY A 8 -5.44 32.14 -10.37
CA GLY A 8 -6.07 33.44 -10.62
C GLY A 8 -5.50 34.61 -9.82
N HIS A 9 -4.53 34.39 -8.94
CA HIS A 9 -3.90 35.43 -8.13
C HIS A 9 -2.49 35.78 -8.65
N PRO A 10 -2.15 37.06 -8.84
CA PRO A 10 -0.80 37.46 -9.24
C PRO A 10 0.18 37.30 -8.08
N HIS A 11 1.39 36.83 -8.39
CA HIS A 11 2.50 36.70 -7.44
C HIS A 11 3.79 37.27 -8.06
N ASP A 12 4.51 38.06 -7.27
CA ASP A 12 5.86 38.52 -7.58
C ASP A 12 6.85 37.78 -6.67
N LEU A 13 7.58 36.83 -7.25
CA LEU A 13 8.38 35.87 -6.51
C LEU A 13 9.87 36.26 -6.54
N ASP A 14 10.49 36.32 -5.37
CA ASP A 14 11.95 36.43 -5.24
C ASP A 14 12.56 35.06 -4.92
N VAL A 15 12.82 34.29 -5.97
CA VAL A 15 13.35 32.92 -5.89
C VAL A 15 14.41 32.70 -6.97
N PRO A 16 15.32 31.73 -6.82
CA PRO A 16 16.30 31.40 -7.85
C PRO A 16 15.63 31.05 -9.19
N ASP A 17 16.21 31.53 -10.30
CA ASP A 17 15.70 31.33 -11.66
C ASP A 17 15.48 29.85 -12.02
N ASP A 18 16.34 28.98 -11.50
CA ASP A 18 16.40 27.56 -11.76
C ASP A 18 15.58 26.71 -10.77
N MET A 19 15.08 27.31 -9.67
CA MET A 19 14.26 26.62 -8.68
C MET A 19 13.03 26.03 -9.38
N PRO A 20 12.78 24.70 -9.28
CA PRO A 20 11.57 24.11 -9.82
C PRO A 20 10.31 24.73 -9.23
N VAL A 21 9.30 24.97 -10.08
CA VAL A 21 7.98 25.49 -9.71
C VAL A 21 7.34 24.64 -8.61
N LEU A 22 7.64 23.33 -8.55
CA LEU A 22 7.20 22.47 -7.44
C LEU A 22 7.57 23.04 -6.07
N TRP A 23 8.82 23.47 -5.89
CA TRP A 23 9.31 23.98 -4.61
C TRP A 23 8.83 25.40 -4.35
N VAL A 24 8.66 26.20 -5.41
CA VAL A 24 8.00 27.51 -5.31
C VAL A 24 6.59 27.35 -4.73
N LEU A 25 5.79 26.47 -5.31
CA LEU A 25 4.41 26.24 -4.87
C LEU A 25 4.38 25.71 -3.43
N ARG A 26 5.18 24.68 -3.12
CA ARG A 26 5.08 23.97 -1.83
C ARG A 26 5.78 24.67 -0.67
N ASP A 27 7.00 25.15 -0.89
CA ASP A 27 7.87 25.62 0.20
C ASP A 27 7.82 27.14 0.36
N VAL A 28 7.55 27.88 -0.72
CA VAL A 28 7.44 29.35 -0.67
C VAL A 28 5.99 29.79 -0.48
N LEU A 29 5.04 29.19 -1.20
CA LEU A 29 3.63 29.62 -1.20
C LEU A 29 2.71 28.73 -0.34
N GLY A 30 3.17 27.57 0.13
CA GLY A 30 2.36 26.65 0.92
C GLY A 30 1.23 25.93 0.14
N ILE A 31 1.26 25.98 -1.19
CA ILE A 31 0.33 25.28 -2.09
C ILE A 31 0.82 23.84 -2.27
N THR A 32 0.14 22.90 -1.63
CA THR A 32 0.63 21.52 -1.45
C THR A 32 -0.04 20.49 -2.34
N GLY A 33 -0.99 20.88 -3.19
CA GLY A 33 -1.67 20.03 -4.16
C GLY A 33 -0.73 19.31 -5.13
N PRO A 34 0.26 20.01 -5.74
CA PRO A 34 1.32 19.36 -6.50
C PRO A 34 2.18 18.49 -5.58
N LYS A 35 2.21 17.17 -5.82
CA LYS A 35 2.89 16.22 -4.92
C LYS A 35 4.30 15.86 -5.39
N PHE A 36 5.27 15.87 -4.48
CA PHE A 36 6.65 15.44 -4.75
C PHE A 36 6.76 13.92 -4.74
N GLY A 37 7.04 13.31 -5.89
CA GLY A 37 7.18 11.84 -5.99
C GLY A 37 8.50 11.35 -6.57
N CYS A 38 8.91 11.89 -7.72
CA CYS A 38 10.13 11.48 -8.43
C CYS A 38 11.17 12.59 -8.61
N GLY A 39 10.77 13.87 -8.51
CA GLY A 39 11.64 15.03 -8.74
C GLY A 39 12.05 15.28 -10.20
N ILE A 40 11.86 14.34 -11.12
CA ILE A 40 12.42 14.41 -12.49
C ILE A 40 11.37 14.27 -13.62
N GLY A 41 10.10 14.53 -13.33
CA GLY A 41 9.01 14.49 -14.33
C GLY A 41 8.60 13.09 -14.82
N GLN A 42 8.95 12.02 -14.09
CA GLN A 42 8.63 10.64 -14.47
C GLN A 42 7.29 10.13 -13.93
N CYS A 43 6.84 10.57 -12.75
CA CYS A 43 5.60 10.09 -12.13
C CYS A 43 4.37 10.96 -12.39
N TRP A 44 4.58 12.23 -12.74
CA TRP A 44 3.51 13.23 -12.96
C TRP A 44 2.56 13.45 -11.77
N GLY A 45 2.96 13.08 -10.55
CA GLY A 45 2.20 13.43 -9.33
C GLY A 45 2.18 14.94 -9.02
N CYS A 46 3.12 15.70 -9.60
CA CYS A 46 3.26 17.14 -9.44
C CYS A 46 2.67 17.96 -10.60
N THR A 47 1.78 17.37 -11.40
CA THR A 47 1.17 18.05 -12.54
C THR A 47 0.49 19.34 -12.10
N VAL A 48 0.72 20.40 -12.87
CA VAL A 48 -0.01 21.68 -12.84
C VAL A 48 -0.45 22.03 -14.26
N LEU A 49 -1.44 22.90 -14.43
CA LEU A 49 -1.79 23.43 -15.75
C LEU A 49 -1.08 24.77 -15.94
N VAL A 50 -0.18 24.86 -16.92
CA VAL A 50 0.47 26.11 -17.34
C VAL A 50 -0.23 26.58 -18.61
N ASP A 51 -0.91 27.71 -18.54
CA ASP A 51 -1.77 28.23 -19.62
C ASP A 51 -2.72 27.15 -20.17
N GLY A 52 -3.36 26.42 -19.25
CA GLY A 52 -4.26 25.31 -19.54
C GLY A 52 -3.61 23.98 -19.92
N LYS A 53 -2.29 23.92 -20.09
CA LYS A 53 -1.57 22.70 -20.53
C LYS A 53 -0.90 21.96 -19.37
N PRO A 54 -1.04 20.62 -19.25
CA PRO A 54 -0.45 19.87 -18.15
C PRO A 54 1.08 19.82 -18.25
N ARG A 55 1.77 20.19 -17.17
CA ARG A 55 3.23 20.16 -17.04
C ARG A 55 3.64 19.61 -15.66
N PRO A 56 4.72 18.81 -15.57
CA PRO A 56 5.27 18.41 -14.28
C PRO A 56 6.01 19.61 -13.66
N SER A 57 5.51 20.13 -12.54
CA SER A 57 6.11 21.31 -11.89
C SER A 57 7.53 21.06 -11.36
N CYS A 58 7.93 19.80 -11.11
CA CYS A 58 9.31 19.48 -10.71
C CYS A 58 10.34 19.61 -11.85
N GLY A 59 9.89 19.61 -13.11
CA GLY A 59 10.74 19.79 -14.28
C GLY A 59 10.59 21.18 -14.94
N LEU A 60 9.89 22.11 -14.29
CA LEU A 60 9.64 23.46 -14.80
C LEU A 60 10.40 24.47 -13.93
N PRO A 61 11.48 25.10 -14.42
CA PRO A 61 12.18 26.17 -13.70
C PRO A 61 11.29 27.39 -13.49
N ALA A 62 11.45 28.11 -12.37
CA ALA A 62 10.67 29.29 -12.03
C ALA A 62 10.76 30.38 -13.12
N LYS A 63 11.95 30.63 -13.66
CA LYS A 63 12.15 31.61 -14.74
C LYS A 63 11.32 31.29 -15.98
N ALA A 64 11.17 30.00 -16.30
CA ALA A 64 10.39 29.55 -17.45
C ALA A 64 8.87 29.67 -17.24
N ALA A 65 8.41 29.90 -16.01
CA ALA A 65 7.02 30.17 -15.67
C ALA A 65 6.67 31.67 -15.63
N ALA A 66 7.64 32.56 -15.83
CA ALA A 66 7.41 34.00 -15.82
C ALA A 66 6.36 34.39 -16.88
N GLY A 67 5.38 35.19 -16.47
CA GLY A 67 4.28 35.67 -17.32
C GLY A 67 3.21 34.64 -17.65
N THR A 68 3.29 33.41 -17.12
CA THR A 68 2.29 32.35 -17.35
C THR A 68 1.21 32.34 -16.26
N SER A 69 0.10 31.65 -16.54
CA SER A 69 -0.91 31.29 -15.53
C SER A 69 -0.78 29.81 -15.14
N ILE A 70 -0.71 29.55 -13.85
CA ILE A 70 -0.60 28.21 -13.27
C ILE A 70 -1.88 27.88 -12.49
N VAL A 71 -2.49 26.73 -12.80
CA VAL A 71 -3.61 26.18 -12.02
C VAL A 71 -3.19 24.88 -11.35
N THR A 72 -3.39 24.81 -10.03
CA THR A 72 -3.24 23.61 -9.20
C THR A 72 -4.62 23.00 -8.90
N ILE A 73 -4.67 21.88 -8.17
CA ILE A 73 -5.95 21.24 -7.84
C ILE A 73 -6.84 22.12 -6.95
N GLU A 74 -6.21 22.97 -6.13
CA GLU A 74 -6.87 23.97 -5.29
C GLU A 74 -7.55 25.06 -6.11
N GLY A 75 -7.07 25.34 -7.33
CA GLY A 75 -7.69 26.28 -8.26
C GLY A 75 -8.84 25.68 -9.08
N VAL A 76 -9.09 24.38 -8.99
CA VAL A 76 -10.22 23.71 -9.66
C VAL A 76 -11.44 23.80 -8.74
N PRO A 77 -12.59 24.36 -9.18
CA PRO A 77 -13.80 24.46 -8.36
C PRO A 77 -14.28 23.10 -7.83
N GLU A 78 -14.84 23.06 -6.62
CA GLU A 78 -15.31 21.80 -6.01
C GLU A 78 -16.47 21.14 -6.76
N ASP A 79 -17.29 21.92 -7.45
CA ASP A 79 -18.40 21.47 -8.31
C ASP A 79 -17.94 21.10 -9.73
N HIS A 80 -16.63 21.20 -10.03
CA HIS A 80 -16.10 20.84 -11.33
C HIS A 80 -16.42 19.36 -11.68
N PRO A 81 -16.88 19.03 -12.91
CA PRO A 81 -17.29 17.68 -13.30
C PRO A 81 -16.27 16.58 -12.99
N VAL A 82 -14.97 16.87 -13.14
CA VAL A 82 -13.89 15.93 -12.81
C VAL A 82 -13.86 15.60 -11.31
N LYS A 83 -13.94 16.60 -10.41
CA LYS A 83 -13.95 16.35 -8.96
C LYS A 83 -15.20 15.58 -8.55
N ALA A 84 -16.36 15.95 -9.09
CA ALA A 84 -17.61 15.24 -8.87
C ALA A 84 -17.54 13.77 -9.28
N ALA A 85 -17.04 13.48 -10.49
CA ALA A 85 -16.88 12.12 -10.98
C ALA A 85 -15.84 11.31 -10.19
N TRP A 86 -14.74 11.94 -9.76
CA TRP A 86 -13.72 11.28 -8.92
C TRP A 86 -14.28 10.81 -7.57
N ARG A 87 -15.16 11.64 -6.97
CA ARG A 87 -15.86 11.27 -5.73
C ARG A 87 -16.85 10.14 -5.99
N GLU A 88 -17.68 10.25 -7.02
CA GLU A 88 -18.70 9.24 -7.32
C GLU A 88 -18.08 7.88 -7.63
N ALA A 89 -17.02 7.85 -8.44
CA ALA A 89 -16.30 6.63 -8.80
C ALA A 89 -15.32 6.14 -7.71
N GLN A 90 -15.29 6.79 -6.53
CA GLN A 90 -14.45 6.42 -5.39
C GLN A 90 -12.99 6.14 -5.81
N VAL A 91 -12.42 7.05 -6.62
CA VAL A 91 -11.13 6.80 -7.31
C VAL A 91 -9.94 6.75 -6.34
N PRO A 92 -9.78 7.71 -5.41
CA PRO A 92 -8.61 7.70 -4.53
C PRO A 92 -8.49 6.45 -3.63
N GLN A 93 -7.34 5.77 -3.70
CA GLN A 93 -6.83 4.95 -2.60
C GLN A 93 -5.97 5.82 -1.69
N CYS A 94 -4.63 5.81 -1.79
CA CYS A 94 -3.78 6.65 -0.94
C CYS A 94 -4.00 8.16 -1.18
N GLY A 95 -4.46 8.54 -2.39
CA GLY A 95 -4.76 9.91 -2.77
C GLY A 95 -3.57 10.70 -3.33
N TYR A 96 -2.33 10.26 -3.12
CA TYR A 96 -1.14 11.06 -3.40
C TYR A 96 -0.96 11.47 -4.88
N CYS A 97 -1.26 10.58 -5.84
CA CYS A 97 -1.17 10.92 -7.26
C CYS A 97 -2.41 11.61 -7.84
N GLN A 98 -3.51 11.65 -7.08
CA GLN A 98 -4.82 12.01 -7.61
C GLN A 98 -4.91 13.48 -8.05
N PRO A 99 -4.33 14.47 -7.33
CA PRO A 99 -4.29 15.86 -7.81
C PRO A 99 -3.76 16.00 -9.24
N GLY A 100 -2.63 15.38 -9.54
CA GLY A 100 -2.03 15.47 -10.88
C GLY A 100 -2.86 14.78 -11.96
N GLN A 101 -3.48 13.63 -11.62
CA GLN A 101 -4.35 12.89 -12.55
C GLN A 101 -5.65 13.65 -12.83
N MET A 102 -6.27 14.27 -11.82
CA MET A 102 -7.45 15.11 -12.02
C MET A 102 -7.14 16.30 -12.92
N LEU A 103 -6.01 17.01 -12.71
CA LEU A 103 -5.62 18.10 -13.60
C LEU A 103 -5.37 17.62 -15.03
N ARG A 104 -4.79 16.42 -15.21
CA ARG A 104 -4.68 15.84 -16.56
C ARG A 104 -6.06 15.54 -17.16
N ALA A 105 -7.03 15.07 -16.37
CA ALA A 105 -8.39 14.84 -16.82
C ALA A 105 -9.10 16.13 -17.20
N VAL A 106 -8.94 17.21 -16.43
CA VAL A 106 -9.44 18.56 -16.77
C VAL A 106 -8.93 18.97 -18.15
N ALA A 107 -7.61 18.97 -18.35
CA ALA A 107 -7.01 19.33 -19.63
C ALA A 107 -7.46 18.42 -20.77
N LEU A 108 -7.58 17.11 -20.54
CA LEU A 108 -8.06 16.16 -21.55
C LEU A 108 -9.50 16.49 -21.97
N LEU A 109 -10.39 16.84 -21.04
CA LEU A 109 -11.79 17.13 -21.36
C LEU A 109 -11.98 18.51 -21.99
N ASP A 110 -10.99 19.39 -21.93
CA ASP A 110 -10.95 20.61 -22.72
C ASP A 110 -10.43 20.34 -24.14
N GLU A 111 -9.43 19.46 -24.29
CA GLU A 111 -8.86 19.01 -25.57
C GLU A 111 -9.82 18.10 -26.36
N THR A 112 -10.51 17.20 -25.66
CA THR A 112 -11.33 16.12 -26.22
C THR A 112 -12.55 15.90 -25.30
N PRO A 113 -13.65 16.62 -25.52
CA PRO A 113 -14.82 16.59 -24.63
C PRO A 113 -15.50 15.22 -24.47
N ARG A 114 -15.33 14.31 -25.45
CA ARG A 114 -15.86 12.94 -25.44
C ARG A 114 -14.74 11.94 -25.73
N PRO A 115 -13.82 11.70 -24.78
CA PRO A 115 -12.68 10.82 -25.01
C PRO A 115 -13.10 9.35 -24.99
N SER A 116 -12.48 8.53 -25.82
CA SER A 116 -12.57 7.06 -25.70
C SER A 116 -11.67 6.55 -24.56
N GLU A 117 -11.83 5.29 -24.14
CA GLU A 117 -10.89 4.67 -23.19
C GLU A 117 -9.44 4.69 -23.68
N ALA A 118 -9.22 4.56 -24.99
CA ALA A 118 -7.89 4.62 -25.60
C ALA A 118 -7.30 6.04 -25.50
N ASP A 119 -8.11 7.08 -25.70
CA ASP A 119 -7.68 8.47 -25.52
C ASP A 119 -7.29 8.73 -24.08
N ILE A 120 -8.09 8.24 -23.12
CA ILE A 120 -7.79 8.34 -21.69
C ILE A 120 -6.47 7.63 -21.37
N ALA A 121 -6.28 6.40 -21.86
CA ALA A 121 -5.05 5.64 -21.58
C ALA A 121 -3.81 6.37 -22.13
N LYS A 122 -3.90 6.89 -23.36
CA LYS A 122 -2.83 7.67 -24.00
C LYS A 122 -2.54 8.96 -23.24
N ALA A 123 -3.58 9.66 -22.78
CA ALA A 123 -3.47 10.90 -22.01
C ALA A 123 -2.85 10.68 -20.62
N MET A 124 -3.15 9.54 -19.98
CA MET A 124 -2.71 9.21 -18.63
C MET A 124 -1.41 8.41 -18.57
N ARG A 125 -0.86 7.91 -19.70
CA ARG A 125 0.31 7.01 -19.75
C ARG A 125 1.52 7.43 -18.91
N ARG A 126 1.73 8.74 -18.71
CA ARG A 126 2.85 9.28 -17.93
C ARG A 126 2.58 9.34 -16.42
N HIS A 127 1.32 9.29 -16.00
CA HIS A 127 0.93 9.31 -14.59
C HIS A 127 1.06 7.90 -13.99
N ILE A 128 1.77 7.80 -12.88
CA ILE A 128 1.91 6.54 -12.13
C ILE A 128 0.89 6.53 -10.99
N CYS A 129 0.24 5.39 -10.77
CA CYS A 129 -0.52 5.11 -9.56
C CYS A 129 -0.07 3.78 -8.95
N ARG A 130 0.69 3.82 -7.85
CA ARG A 130 1.18 2.59 -7.19
C ARG A 130 0.07 1.80 -6.50
N CYS A 131 -1.05 2.45 -6.16
CA CYS A 131 -2.25 1.80 -5.65
C CYS A 131 -3.13 1.15 -6.74
N GLY A 132 -2.83 1.37 -8.03
CA GLY A 132 -3.51 0.67 -9.13
C GLY A 132 -4.92 1.15 -9.49
N THR A 133 -5.30 2.40 -9.19
CA THR A 133 -6.67 2.91 -9.40
C THR A 133 -7.04 3.20 -10.86
N TYR A 134 -6.35 2.60 -11.82
CA TYR A 134 -6.38 2.95 -13.24
C TYR A 134 -7.77 2.80 -13.89
N GLN A 135 -8.51 1.73 -13.61
CA GLN A 135 -9.85 1.55 -14.17
C GLN A 135 -10.86 2.52 -13.58
N ARG A 136 -10.75 2.82 -12.28
CA ARG A 136 -11.56 3.85 -11.63
C ARG A 136 -11.31 5.23 -12.23
N ILE A 137 -10.06 5.56 -12.56
CA ILE A 137 -9.72 6.79 -13.28
C ILE A 137 -10.39 6.81 -14.67
N LYS A 138 -10.35 5.70 -15.43
CA LYS A 138 -11.04 5.62 -16.73
C LYS A 138 -12.53 5.90 -16.58
N ALA A 139 -13.19 5.20 -15.65
CA ALA A 139 -14.61 5.36 -15.36
C ALA A 139 -14.95 6.80 -14.96
N ALA A 140 -14.14 7.43 -14.10
CA ALA A 140 -14.35 8.80 -13.65
C ALA A 140 -14.18 9.83 -14.77
N VAL A 141 -13.23 9.65 -15.70
CA VAL A 141 -13.08 10.57 -16.84
C VAL A 141 -14.28 10.46 -17.79
N LEU A 142 -14.76 9.24 -18.07
CA LEU A 142 -15.95 9.03 -18.89
C LEU A 142 -17.21 9.63 -18.22
N LEU A 143 -17.35 9.46 -16.91
CA LEU A 143 -18.41 10.08 -16.14
C LEU A 143 -18.34 11.61 -16.16
N ALA A 144 -17.15 12.18 -15.96
CA ALA A 144 -16.94 13.63 -16.01
C ALA A 144 -17.27 14.21 -17.40
N ALA A 145 -16.96 13.48 -18.48
CA ALA A 145 -17.35 13.86 -19.84
C ALA A 145 -18.88 13.92 -20.00
N SER A 146 -19.59 12.91 -19.49
CA SER A 146 -21.07 12.87 -19.52
C SER A 146 -21.70 14.01 -18.71
N ILE A 147 -21.16 14.31 -17.51
CA ILE A 147 -21.59 15.44 -16.69
C ILE A 147 -21.36 16.77 -17.43
N LYS A 148 -20.16 16.98 -17.99
CA LYS A 148 -19.81 18.19 -18.74
C LYS A 148 -20.69 18.38 -19.99
N ALA A 149 -21.13 17.29 -20.61
CA ALA A 149 -22.03 17.30 -21.76
C ALA A 149 -23.52 17.53 -21.38
N GLY A 150 -23.86 17.58 -20.09
CA GLY A 150 -25.25 17.71 -19.63
C GLY A 150 -26.10 16.45 -19.81
N GLU A 151 -25.48 15.31 -20.11
CA GLU A 151 -26.15 14.02 -20.30
C GLU A 151 -26.53 13.38 -18.96
N ARG A 152 -25.83 13.78 -17.89
CA ARG A 152 -26.10 13.37 -16.52
C ARG A 152 -25.91 14.57 -15.57
N PRO A 153 -26.78 14.77 -14.56
CA PRO A 153 -26.52 15.78 -13.55
C PRO A 153 -25.24 15.44 -12.78
N ALA A 154 -24.46 16.46 -12.43
CA ALA A 154 -23.38 16.28 -11.47
C ALA A 154 -23.98 15.76 -10.15
N PRO A 155 -23.38 14.76 -9.49
CA PRO A 155 -23.76 14.45 -8.13
C PRO A 155 -23.60 15.72 -7.29
N PRO A 156 -24.51 16.00 -6.34
CA PRO A 156 -24.37 17.15 -5.47
C PRO A 156 -22.98 17.09 -4.80
N PRO A 157 -22.31 18.23 -4.59
CA PRO A 157 -21.10 18.25 -3.79
C PRO A 157 -21.37 17.48 -2.49
N LEU A 158 -20.41 16.65 -2.06
CA LEU A 158 -20.47 16.18 -0.69
C LEU A 158 -20.58 17.43 0.20
N PRO A 159 -21.37 17.40 1.29
CA PRO A 159 -21.42 18.52 2.21
C PRO A 159 -19.98 18.91 2.49
N ALA A 160 -19.64 20.19 2.27
CA ALA A 160 -18.40 20.69 2.83
C ALA A 160 -18.41 20.27 4.31
N PRO A 161 -17.27 19.85 4.90
CA PRO A 161 -17.20 19.90 6.35
C PRO A 161 -17.70 21.29 6.71
N ALA A 162 -18.82 21.37 7.45
CA ALA A 162 -19.40 22.66 7.79
C ALA A 162 -18.25 23.54 8.28
N GLU A 163 -18.17 24.79 7.82
CA GLU A 163 -17.37 25.76 8.56
C GLU A 163 -17.83 25.64 9.99
N ALA A 164 -16.94 25.16 10.85
CA ALA A 164 -17.25 25.04 12.24
C ALA A 164 -17.48 26.47 12.74
N ASP A 165 -18.77 26.82 12.92
CA ASP A 165 -19.17 27.49 14.15
C ASP A 165 -18.40 26.82 15.30
N ALA A 166 -18.00 27.60 16.30
CA ALA A 166 -17.09 27.19 17.38
C ALA A 166 -17.12 25.67 17.66
N PRO A 167 -15.97 24.97 17.64
CA PRO A 167 -15.92 23.51 17.61
C PRO A 167 -16.93 22.88 18.56
N ALA A 168 -17.86 22.09 18.03
CA ALA A 168 -18.88 21.43 18.83
C ALA A 168 -18.19 20.61 19.93
N GLU A 169 -18.64 20.79 21.17
CA GLU A 169 -18.07 20.06 22.31
C GLU A 169 -18.22 18.56 22.08
N THR A 170 -17.12 17.83 22.22
CA THR A 170 -17.03 16.40 21.87
C THR A 170 -16.85 15.55 23.13
N PHE A 171 -17.68 14.53 23.27
CA PHE A 171 -17.67 13.63 24.42
C PHE A 171 -17.27 12.21 24.00
N ALA A 172 -16.20 11.68 24.60
CA ALA A 172 -15.82 10.29 24.42
C ALA A 172 -16.81 9.38 25.17
N LEU A 173 -17.45 8.46 24.45
CA LEU A 173 -18.31 7.43 25.05
C LEU A 173 -17.49 6.20 25.43
N ASN A 174 -16.50 5.87 24.60
CA ASN A 174 -15.50 4.86 24.88
C ASN A 174 -14.22 5.21 24.09
N PRO A 175 -13.11 4.45 24.23
CA PRO A 175 -11.85 4.81 23.56
C PRO A 175 -11.92 4.91 22.03
N PHE A 176 -12.92 4.28 21.38
CA PHE A 176 -13.03 4.27 19.92
C PHE A 176 -14.11 5.19 19.37
N VAL A 177 -15.06 5.64 20.20
CA VAL A 177 -16.26 6.37 19.76
C VAL A 177 -16.47 7.62 20.61
N SER A 178 -16.54 8.77 19.93
CA SER A 178 -16.96 10.03 20.52
C SER A 178 -18.13 10.64 19.76
N VAL A 179 -18.96 11.40 20.47
CA VAL A 179 -20.13 12.11 19.92
C VAL A 179 -20.03 13.59 20.28
N ALA A 180 -20.17 14.47 19.30
CA ALA A 180 -20.22 15.91 19.49
C ALA A 180 -21.65 16.41 19.69
N THR A 181 -21.81 17.61 20.26
CA THR A 181 -23.14 18.22 20.54
C THR A 181 -23.99 18.48 19.30
N ASP A 182 -23.38 18.55 18.11
CA ASP A 182 -24.05 18.63 16.81
C ASP A 182 -24.51 17.26 16.26
N GLY A 183 -24.21 16.17 16.98
CA GLY A 183 -24.51 14.79 16.58
C GLY A 183 -23.44 14.13 15.72
N THR A 184 -22.31 14.78 15.44
CA THR A 184 -21.18 14.18 14.73
C THR A 184 -20.58 13.04 15.56
N VAL A 185 -20.41 11.87 14.96
CA VAL A 185 -19.80 10.69 15.56
C VAL A 185 -18.41 10.51 14.98
N THR A 186 -17.37 10.55 15.82
CA THR A 186 -16.00 10.28 15.38
C THR A 186 -15.54 8.90 15.84
N VAL A 187 -15.05 8.11 14.88
CA VAL A 187 -14.48 6.78 15.11
C VAL A 187 -12.96 6.84 15.03
N LEU A 188 -12.27 6.46 16.11
CA LEU A 188 -10.82 6.39 16.12
C LEU A 188 -10.34 5.07 15.52
N SER A 189 -9.46 5.15 14.53
CA SER A 189 -8.79 4.00 13.92
C SER A 189 -7.43 3.79 14.54
N LYS A 190 -7.22 2.60 15.10
CA LYS A 190 -5.91 2.15 15.59
C LYS A 190 -4.93 1.72 14.48
N HIS A 191 -5.32 1.85 13.22
CA HIS A 191 -4.55 1.45 12.05
C HIS A 191 -4.24 2.65 11.13
N LEU A 192 -3.13 2.59 10.40
CA LEU A 192 -2.73 3.63 9.45
C LEU A 192 -3.60 3.55 8.19
N GLU A 193 -4.03 4.70 7.65
CA GLU A 193 -4.69 4.77 6.33
C GLU A 193 -3.67 5.05 5.24
N THR A 194 -3.45 4.07 4.37
CA THR A 194 -2.49 4.13 3.25
C THR A 194 -3.16 3.96 1.89
N GLY A 195 -4.50 3.92 1.87
CA GLY A 195 -5.34 3.72 0.70
C GLY A 195 -6.27 2.51 0.78
N GLN A 196 -6.03 1.61 1.74
CA GLN A 196 -6.78 0.36 1.91
C GLN A 196 -8.19 0.54 2.49
N GLY A 197 -8.57 1.75 2.93
CA GLY A 197 -9.94 2.06 3.36
C GLY A 197 -10.27 1.57 4.77
N VAL A 198 -9.27 1.43 5.65
CA VAL A 198 -9.47 0.95 7.02
C VAL A 198 -10.26 1.95 7.87
N LEU A 199 -10.12 3.26 7.64
CA LEU A 199 -10.92 4.28 8.34
C LEU A 199 -12.41 4.04 8.09
N THR A 200 -12.77 3.87 6.83
CA THR A 200 -14.16 3.64 6.40
C THR A 200 -14.66 2.28 6.89
N GLY A 201 -13.86 1.22 6.76
CA GLY A 201 -14.24 -0.12 7.21
C GLY A 201 -14.57 -0.18 8.70
N LEU A 202 -13.68 0.35 9.55
CA LEU A 202 -13.90 0.36 11.00
C LEU A 202 -15.08 1.27 11.40
N ALA A 203 -15.24 2.41 10.72
CA ALA A 203 -16.36 3.30 10.95
C ALA A 203 -17.70 2.69 10.50
N THR A 204 -17.72 1.87 9.45
CA THR A 204 -18.90 1.11 9.02
C THR A 204 -19.37 0.16 10.12
N LEU A 205 -18.44 -0.56 10.77
CA LEU A 205 -18.75 -1.46 11.88
C LEU A 205 -19.37 -0.73 13.07
N VAL A 206 -18.81 0.42 13.43
CA VAL A 206 -19.34 1.25 14.52
C VAL A 206 -20.70 1.82 14.14
N ALA A 207 -20.87 2.34 12.93
CA ALA A 207 -22.13 2.95 12.48
C ALA A 207 -23.29 1.95 12.44
N GLU A 208 -23.03 0.73 11.95
CA GLU A 208 -24.00 -0.38 11.95
C GLU A 208 -24.52 -0.66 13.36
N GLU A 209 -23.60 -0.80 14.31
CA GLU A 209 -23.96 -1.09 15.68
C GLU A 209 -24.50 0.14 16.40
N LEU A 210 -24.09 1.35 16.05
CA LEU A 210 -24.58 2.56 16.70
C LEU A 210 -26.02 2.89 16.26
N GLY A 211 -26.41 2.53 15.03
CA GLY A 211 -27.64 3.01 14.39
C GLY A 211 -27.52 4.47 13.92
N ALA A 212 -26.29 4.92 13.64
CA ALA A 212 -26.00 6.27 13.18
C ALA A 212 -26.35 6.44 11.70
N ASP A 213 -26.70 7.66 11.29
CA ASP A 213 -26.72 7.99 9.88
C ASP A 213 -25.27 8.13 9.36
N TRP A 214 -25.00 7.62 8.15
CA TRP A 214 -23.63 7.67 7.60
C TRP A 214 -23.11 9.11 7.46
N GLY A 215 -23.98 10.09 7.23
CA GLY A 215 -23.61 11.51 7.16
C GLY A 215 -23.08 12.08 8.48
N GLN A 216 -23.39 11.45 9.62
CA GLN A 216 -22.88 11.83 10.94
C GLN A 216 -21.48 11.28 11.22
N ILE A 217 -21.02 10.29 10.45
CA ILE A 217 -19.79 9.56 10.75
C ILE A 217 -18.56 10.33 10.26
N ARG A 218 -17.54 10.40 11.10
CA ARG A 218 -16.17 10.83 10.79
C ARG A 218 -15.20 9.78 11.32
N ALA A 219 -13.98 9.78 10.79
CA ALA A 219 -12.92 8.89 11.26
C ALA A 219 -11.60 9.65 11.40
N ALA A 220 -10.83 9.30 12.42
CA ALA A 220 -9.51 9.87 12.68
C ALA A 220 -8.55 8.76 13.15
N HIS A 221 -7.24 9.01 13.10
CA HIS A 221 -6.26 8.08 13.65
C HIS A 221 -6.21 8.20 15.18
N ALA A 222 -6.13 7.05 15.85
CA ALA A 222 -5.92 6.99 17.28
C ALA A 222 -4.48 7.44 17.65
N PRO A 223 -4.27 7.99 18.85
CA PRO A 223 -2.92 8.26 19.35
C PRO A 223 -2.11 6.96 19.50
N ALA A 224 -0.79 7.08 19.61
CA ALA A 224 0.10 5.96 19.92
C ALA A 224 -0.04 5.55 21.40
N ASP A 225 -0.78 4.46 21.66
CA ASP A 225 -0.96 3.86 22.98
C ASP A 225 -1.30 2.37 22.83
N GLU A 226 -0.31 1.49 22.97
CA GLU A 226 -0.50 0.04 22.84
C GLU A 226 -1.42 -0.56 23.92
N ARG A 227 -1.71 0.14 25.02
CA ARG A 227 -2.59 -0.39 26.07
C ARG A 227 -4.05 -0.36 25.65
N VAL A 228 -4.39 0.55 24.75
CA VAL A 228 -5.77 0.82 24.31
C VAL A 228 -5.96 0.44 22.85
N TYR A 229 -4.97 0.74 22.01
CA TYR A 229 -5.06 0.68 20.55
C TYR A 229 -4.14 -0.39 19.93
N ASN A 230 -3.79 -1.43 20.69
CA ASN A 230 -3.03 -2.54 20.10
C ASN A 230 -3.80 -3.26 19.00
N ASN A 231 -3.05 -3.80 18.05
CA ASN A 231 -3.54 -4.86 17.18
C ASN A 231 -3.62 -6.15 17.99
N LEU A 232 -4.82 -6.72 18.12
CA LEU A 232 -5.06 -7.86 19.00
C LEU A 232 -4.29 -9.12 18.56
N PHE A 233 -3.85 -9.17 17.31
CA PHE A 233 -3.04 -10.29 16.79
C PHE A 233 -1.53 -10.07 16.98
N PHE A 234 -1.09 -8.87 17.35
CA PHE A 234 0.33 -8.53 17.55
C PHE A 234 0.73 -8.40 19.03
N GLY A 235 -0.19 -8.70 19.96
CA GLY A 235 0.06 -8.52 21.39
C GLY A 235 0.09 -7.03 21.77
N PRO A 236 1.07 -6.55 22.56
CA PRO A 236 1.12 -5.15 23.03
C PRO A 236 1.75 -4.21 22.00
N LEU A 237 1.28 -4.26 20.74
CA LEU A 237 1.79 -3.42 19.65
C LEU A 237 0.64 -2.80 18.86
N GLN A 238 0.69 -1.48 18.68
CA GLN A 238 -0.17 -0.76 17.74
C GLN A 238 0.52 -0.68 16.38
N GLY A 239 -0.17 -1.17 15.36
CA GLY A 239 0.38 -1.20 14.02
C GLY A 239 -0.54 -1.84 12.99
N THR A 240 -0.16 -1.72 11.72
CA THR A 240 -0.91 -2.23 10.56
C THR A 240 -0.03 -3.16 9.73
N GLY A 241 -0.44 -4.42 9.56
CA GLY A 241 0.32 -5.41 8.79
C GLY A 241 -0.37 -6.77 8.74
N GLY A 242 0.12 -7.68 7.91
CA GLY A 242 -0.39 -9.06 7.77
C GLY A 242 -1.87 -9.13 7.41
N SER A 243 -2.38 -8.10 6.73
CA SER A 243 -3.81 -7.92 6.41
C SER A 243 -4.75 -8.06 7.63
N THR A 244 -4.27 -7.77 8.84
CA THR A 244 -5.04 -8.04 10.08
C THR A 244 -6.06 -6.96 10.44
N ALA A 245 -6.04 -5.79 9.80
CA ALA A 245 -6.74 -4.60 10.29
C ALA A 245 -8.24 -4.78 10.55
N ILE A 246 -8.99 -5.40 9.61
CA ILE A 246 -10.39 -5.76 9.83
C ILE A 246 -10.51 -7.04 10.66
N ALA A 247 -9.73 -8.08 10.35
CA ALA A 247 -9.82 -9.38 11.01
C ALA A 247 -9.68 -9.31 12.53
N ASN A 248 -8.71 -8.55 13.05
CA ASN A 248 -8.51 -8.37 14.49
C ASN A 248 -9.53 -7.41 15.13
N SER A 249 -10.08 -6.48 14.34
CA SER A 249 -10.89 -5.37 14.84
C SER A 249 -12.39 -5.59 14.71
N TYR A 250 -12.84 -6.57 13.93
CA TYR A 250 -14.23 -6.75 13.55
C TYR A 250 -15.17 -6.77 14.76
N THR A 251 -14.94 -7.69 15.69
CA THR A 251 -15.76 -7.78 16.90
C THR A 251 -15.54 -6.60 17.84
N GLN A 252 -14.29 -6.13 18.01
CA GLN A 252 -13.96 -5.02 18.91
C GLN A 252 -14.69 -3.73 18.54
N TYR A 253 -14.69 -3.36 17.27
CA TYR A 253 -15.34 -2.12 16.79
C TYR A 253 -16.86 -2.25 16.79
N ARG A 254 -17.39 -3.46 16.53
CA ARG A 254 -18.82 -3.71 16.70
C ARG A 254 -19.26 -3.56 18.16
N GLN A 255 -18.50 -4.14 19.09
CA GLN A 255 -18.75 -3.96 20.53
C GLN A 255 -18.61 -2.50 20.96
N ALA A 256 -17.65 -1.75 20.41
CA ALA A 256 -17.52 -0.31 20.68
C ALA A 256 -18.76 0.48 20.22
N GLY A 257 -19.29 0.19 19.03
CA GLY A 257 -20.53 0.80 18.53
C GLY A 257 -21.75 0.40 19.36
N ALA A 258 -21.91 -0.88 19.68
CA ALA A 258 -23.04 -1.38 20.45
C ALA A 258 -23.02 -0.90 21.91
N GLY A 259 -21.82 -0.77 22.50
CA GLY A 259 -21.61 -0.18 23.81
C GLY A 259 -22.00 1.30 23.83
N ALA A 260 -21.56 2.08 22.83
CA ALA A 260 -21.96 3.48 22.66
C ALA A 260 -23.49 3.62 22.49
N ARG A 261 -24.12 2.75 21.69
CA ARG A 261 -25.58 2.67 21.55
C ARG A 261 -26.28 2.46 22.89
N ALA A 262 -25.79 1.53 23.71
CA ALA A 262 -26.36 1.26 25.04
C ALA A 262 -26.24 2.46 25.99
N MET A 263 -25.10 3.16 25.97
CA MET A 263 -24.89 4.38 26.77
C MET A 263 -25.86 5.49 26.36
N LEU A 264 -26.04 5.71 25.05
CA LEU A 264 -26.99 6.69 24.52
C LEU A 264 -28.44 6.32 24.83
N LEU A 265 -28.82 5.05 24.71
CA LEU A 265 -30.15 4.56 25.10
C LEU A 265 -30.44 4.75 26.59
N SER A 266 -29.44 4.53 27.46
CA SER A 266 -29.56 4.79 28.89
C SER A 266 -29.76 6.28 29.19
N ALA A 267 -28.97 7.14 28.55
CA ALA A 267 -29.13 8.59 28.63
C ALA A 267 -30.51 9.05 28.13
N ALA A 268 -30.97 8.49 27.01
CA ALA A 268 -32.27 8.78 26.42
C ALA A 268 -33.42 8.30 27.30
N ALA A 269 -33.33 7.13 27.92
CA ALA A 269 -34.36 6.64 28.85
C ALA A 269 -34.59 7.60 30.01
N SER A 270 -33.50 8.18 30.54
CA SER A 270 -33.57 9.20 31.59
C SER A 270 -34.19 10.51 31.07
N GLN A 271 -33.78 11.00 29.90
CA GLN A 271 -34.25 12.28 29.35
C GLN A 271 -35.68 12.21 28.82
N LEU A 272 -36.02 11.12 28.13
CA LEU A 272 -37.32 10.88 27.55
C LEU A 272 -38.28 10.23 28.55
N GLY A 273 -37.87 9.83 29.75
CA GLY A 273 -38.75 9.19 30.73
C GLY A 273 -39.49 7.98 30.14
N ALA A 274 -38.72 7.02 29.60
CA ALA A 274 -39.21 5.81 28.95
C ALA A 274 -38.30 4.60 29.26
N PRO A 275 -38.82 3.38 29.36
CA PRO A 275 -37.99 2.19 29.51
C PRO A 275 -37.07 2.00 28.28
N VAL A 276 -35.82 1.58 28.50
CA VAL A 276 -34.84 1.35 27.41
C VAL A 276 -35.39 0.38 26.35
N GLY A 277 -36.16 -0.64 26.74
CA GLY A 277 -36.74 -1.61 25.81
C GLY A 277 -37.82 -1.04 24.87
N GLU A 278 -38.36 0.15 25.17
CA GLU A 278 -39.33 0.88 24.35
C GLU A 278 -38.66 1.94 23.45
N LEU A 279 -37.34 2.09 23.54
CA LEU A 279 -36.58 3.02 22.71
C LEU A 279 -36.04 2.31 21.46
N ARG A 280 -36.02 3.03 20.34
CA ARG A 280 -35.43 2.59 19.09
C ARG A 280 -34.46 3.63 18.59
N VAL A 281 -33.34 3.17 18.01
CA VAL A 281 -32.35 4.03 17.38
C VAL A 281 -32.51 3.90 15.88
N GLU A 282 -32.67 5.02 15.19
CA GLU A 282 -32.70 5.07 13.73
C GLU A 282 -32.04 6.36 13.26
N LYS A 283 -31.01 6.24 12.40
CA LYS A 283 -30.32 7.36 11.75
C LYS A 283 -29.88 8.45 12.74
N GLY A 284 -29.29 8.04 13.86
CA GLY A 284 -28.79 8.95 14.89
C GLY A 284 -29.83 9.60 15.79
N ILE A 285 -31.08 9.15 15.71
CA ILE A 285 -32.20 9.63 16.53
C ILE A 285 -32.71 8.47 17.38
N ILE A 286 -32.87 8.73 18.69
CA ILE A 286 -33.50 7.79 19.63
C ILE A 286 -34.95 8.20 19.82
N ARG A 287 -35.88 7.31 19.51
CA ARG A 287 -37.32 7.54 19.56
C ARG A 287 -37.99 6.64 20.59
N HIS A 288 -38.94 7.20 21.33
CA HIS A 288 -39.88 6.47 22.16
C HIS A 288 -41.20 6.32 21.39
N GLU A 289 -41.39 5.18 20.74
CA GLU A 289 -42.45 4.96 19.74
C GLU A 289 -43.86 5.26 20.28
N SER A 290 -44.17 4.85 21.51
CA SER A 290 -45.50 5.01 22.11
C SER A 290 -45.89 6.48 22.35
N SER A 291 -44.91 7.36 22.58
CA SER A 291 -45.15 8.79 22.86
C SER A 291 -44.77 9.73 21.72
N GLY A 292 -44.02 9.25 20.72
CA GLY A 292 -43.42 10.08 19.66
C GLY A 292 -42.26 10.99 20.11
N ARG A 293 -41.90 11.03 21.39
CA ARG A 293 -40.76 11.79 21.91
C ARG A 293 -39.45 11.24 21.33
N GLN A 294 -38.50 12.13 21.06
CA GLN A 294 -37.20 11.80 20.47
C GLN A 294 -36.07 12.64 21.08
N ALA A 295 -34.85 12.14 20.98
CA ALA A 295 -33.62 12.88 21.22
C ALA A 295 -32.56 12.45 20.19
N THR A 296 -31.71 13.38 19.80
CA THR A 296 -30.56 13.13 18.92
C THR A 296 -29.36 12.64 19.72
N PHE A 297 -28.38 12.05 19.06
CA PHE A 297 -27.11 11.71 19.71
C PHE A 297 -26.41 12.93 20.33
N GLY A 298 -26.44 14.08 19.67
CA GLY A 298 -25.80 15.30 20.16
C GLY A 298 -26.39 15.81 21.47
N GLU A 299 -27.72 15.81 21.58
CA GLU A 299 -28.44 16.19 22.81
C GLU A 299 -28.11 15.26 23.98
N LEU A 300 -27.73 14.01 23.70
CA LEU A 300 -27.48 12.98 24.71
C LEU A 300 -25.99 12.80 25.04
N ALA A 301 -25.08 13.33 24.23
CA ALA A 301 -23.65 13.03 24.26
C ALA A 301 -23.02 13.22 25.65
N ALA A 302 -23.23 14.38 26.27
CA ALA A 302 -22.67 14.70 27.58
C ALA A 302 -23.16 13.75 28.68
N ARG A 303 -24.46 13.41 28.68
CA ARG A 303 -25.05 12.49 29.66
C ARG A 303 -24.58 11.06 29.41
N ALA A 304 -24.55 10.63 28.16
CA ALA A 304 -24.11 9.30 27.77
C ALA A 304 -22.67 9.04 28.21
N ALA A 305 -21.78 10.04 28.12
CA ALA A 305 -20.38 9.93 28.56
C ALA A 305 -20.21 9.68 30.06
N THR A 306 -21.24 9.93 30.89
CA THR A 306 -21.22 9.60 32.33
C THR A 306 -21.73 8.18 32.65
N VAL A 307 -22.24 7.47 31.64
CA VAL A 307 -22.74 6.10 31.79
C VAL A 307 -21.58 5.13 31.56
N ALA A 308 -21.44 4.11 32.40
CA ALA A 308 -20.45 3.07 32.15
C ALA A 308 -20.87 2.21 30.94
N PRO A 309 -19.96 1.91 29.99
CA PRO A 309 -20.27 1.00 28.90
C PRO A 309 -20.57 -0.41 29.44
N PRO A 310 -21.57 -1.12 28.88
CA PRO A 310 -21.82 -2.52 29.26
C PRO A 310 -20.62 -3.40 28.91
N ALA A 311 -20.37 -4.43 29.71
CA ALA A 311 -19.24 -5.35 29.49
C ALA A 311 -19.42 -6.20 28.23
N ASP A 312 -20.66 -6.62 27.93
CA ASP A 312 -21.01 -7.44 26.77
C ASP A 312 -22.27 -6.87 26.08
N PRO A 313 -22.14 -5.82 25.27
CA PRO A 313 -23.27 -5.25 24.56
C PRO A 313 -23.78 -6.21 23.47
N PRO A 314 -25.10 -6.42 23.34
CA PRO A 314 -25.65 -7.27 22.28
C PRO A 314 -25.36 -6.67 20.91
N LEU A 315 -24.84 -7.48 20.00
CA LEU A 315 -24.51 -7.06 18.63
C LEU A 315 -25.69 -7.26 17.68
N THR A 316 -25.79 -6.41 16.65
CA THR A 316 -26.77 -6.56 15.57
C THR A 316 -26.57 -7.90 14.84
N PRO A 317 -27.60 -8.75 14.66
CA PRO A 317 -27.43 -9.99 13.92
C PRO A 317 -27.17 -9.71 12.43
N ALA A 318 -26.43 -10.59 11.75
CA ALA A 318 -26.05 -10.38 10.35
C ALA A 318 -27.25 -10.20 9.40
N SER A 319 -28.38 -10.83 9.70
CA SER A 319 -29.64 -10.67 8.96
C SER A 319 -30.27 -9.28 9.07
N ALA A 320 -29.82 -8.47 10.03
CA ALA A 320 -30.30 -7.11 10.26
C ALA A 320 -29.27 -6.03 9.86
N PHE A 321 -28.16 -6.43 9.22
CA PHE A 321 -27.18 -5.46 8.74
C PHE A 321 -27.77 -4.54 7.66
N THR A 322 -27.43 -3.27 7.74
CA THR A 322 -27.87 -2.22 6.82
C THR A 322 -26.71 -1.50 6.13
N LEU A 323 -25.52 -1.52 6.74
CA LEU A 323 -24.28 -0.93 6.25
C LEU A 323 -23.22 -1.99 5.94
N ILE A 324 -23.01 -2.96 6.84
CA ILE A 324 -22.08 -4.08 6.60
C ILE A 324 -22.55 -4.88 5.39
N GLY A 325 -21.66 -5.09 4.42
CA GLY A 325 -21.99 -5.76 3.15
C GLY A 325 -22.48 -4.80 2.06
N THR A 326 -22.61 -3.50 2.36
CA THR A 326 -22.93 -2.44 1.41
C THR A 326 -21.71 -1.54 1.14
N SER A 327 -21.81 -0.58 0.24
CA SER A 327 -20.70 0.32 -0.12
C SER A 327 -21.01 1.79 0.22
N PRO A 328 -21.11 2.15 1.51
CA PRO A 328 -21.24 3.56 1.86
C PRO A 328 -19.99 4.33 1.37
N PRO A 329 -20.14 5.61 0.95
CA PRO A 329 -19.03 6.39 0.44
C PRO A 329 -17.89 6.48 1.46
N ARG A 330 -16.66 6.28 1.00
CA ARG A 330 -15.47 6.38 1.82
C ARG A 330 -15.30 7.78 2.42
N LEU A 331 -14.96 7.81 3.70
CA LEU A 331 -14.86 9.04 4.51
C LEU A 331 -13.68 9.93 4.12
N ASP A 332 -12.68 9.38 3.43
CA ASP A 332 -11.40 10.04 3.12
C ASP A 332 -11.29 10.52 1.66
N ILE A 333 -12.33 10.32 0.84
CA ILE A 333 -12.29 10.66 -0.60
C ILE A 333 -12.39 12.16 -0.83
N ALA A 334 -13.24 12.86 -0.08
CA ALA A 334 -13.45 14.30 -0.24
C ALA A 334 -12.12 15.07 -0.12
N ASP A 335 -11.37 14.81 0.95
CA ASP A 335 -10.07 15.44 1.21
C ASP A 335 -9.03 15.12 0.14
N LYS A 336 -9.04 13.90 -0.40
CA LYS A 336 -8.12 13.47 -1.45
C LYS A 336 -8.44 14.08 -2.81
N VAL A 337 -9.71 14.39 -3.07
CA VAL A 337 -10.18 15.04 -4.31
C VAL A 337 -9.98 16.55 -4.26
N SER A 338 -10.21 17.19 -3.11
CA SER A 338 -10.00 18.63 -2.97
C SER A 338 -8.52 19.02 -2.88
N GLY A 339 -7.66 18.08 -2.47
CA GLY A 339 -6.26 18.34 -2.15
C GLY A 339 -6.02 18.69 -0.66
N ALA A 340 -7.07 18.67 0.17
CA ALA A 340 -7.00 18.94 1.59
C ALA A 340 -6.33 17.82 2.41
N ALA A 341 -6.29 16.58 1.88
CA ALA A 341 -5.64 15.46 2.53
C ALA A 341 -4.17 15.78 2.86
N ARG A 342 -3.81 15.69 4.14
CA ARG A 342 -2.49 16.03 4.64
C ARG A 342 -1.59 14.81 4.73
N PHE A 343 -0.44 14.92 4.07
CA PHE A 343 0.67 13.98 4.17
C PHE A 343 1.82 14.65 4.94
N ALA A 344 2.79 13.89 5.42
CA ALA A 344 3.89 14.45 6.20
C ALA A 344 4.73 15.47 5.40
N LEU A 345 4.86 15.28 4.08
CA LEU A 345 5.50 16.26 3.18
C LEU A 345 4.79 17.62 3.12
N ASP A 346 3.52 17.69 3.51
CA ASP A 346 2.69 18.89 3.50
C ASP A 346 2.74 19.65 4.84
N VAL A 347 3.33 19.07 5.89
CA VAL A 347 3.44 19.70 7.21
C VAL A 347 4.33 20.94 7.12
N ARG A 348 3.90 22.05 7.71
CA ARG A 348 4.68 23.29 7.83
C ARG A 348 4.56 23.80 9.26
N LEU A 349 5.68 23.87 9.99
CA LEU A 349 5.73 24.40 11.35
C LEU A 349 6.55 25.71 11.41
N PRO A 350 6.26 26.62 12.35
CA PRO A 350 7.05 27.84 12.52
C PRO A 350 8.54 27.52 12.74
N GLY A 351 9.41 28.19 11.98
CA GLY A 351 10.87 28.02 12.08
C GLY A 351 11.42 26.67 11.60
N MET A 352 10.58 25.81 11.01
CA MET A 352 10.98 24.49 10.51
C MET A 352 12.07 24.60 9.44
N ARG A 353 13.02 23.66 9.49
CA ARG A 353 14.08 23.50 8.47
C ARG A 353 13.92 22.16 7.75
N THR A 354 14.33 22.13 6.49
CA THR A 354 14.33 20.90 5.70
C THR A 354 15.71 20.26 5.76
N ALA A 355 15.76 18.95 5.97
CA ALA A 355 16.97 18.16 5.95
C ALA A 355 16.91 17.10 4.86
N VAL A 356 18.02 16.93 4.13
CA VAL A 356 18.27 15.78 3.26
C VAL A 356 19.60 15.16 3.65
N VAL A 357 19.74 13.84 3.54
CA VAL A 357 20.93 13.12 4.00
C VAL A 357 21.66 12.49 2.83
N ALA A 358 22.97 12.70 2.76
CA ALA A 358 23.87 11.90 1.93
C ALA A 358 24.20 10.61 2.69
N ARG A 359 23.93 9.46 2.07
CA ARG A 359 24.13 8.12 2.66
C ARG A 359 25.19 7.34 1.89
N PRO A 360 25.87 6.36 2.53
CA PRO A 360 26.83 5.53 1.85
C PRO A 360 26.22 4.81 0.64
N PRO A 361 26.93 4.72 -0.50
CA PRO A 361 26.42 4.04 -1.69
C PRO A 361 26.31 2.51 -1.51
N ARG A 362 27.08 1.94 -0.59
CA ARG A 362 27.07 0.50 -0.26
C ARG A 362 26.46 0.27 1.12
N PHE A 363 25.67 -0.79 1.25
CA PHE A 363 25.06 -1.15 2.53
C PHE A 363 26.12 -1.55 3.55
N GLY A 364 26.11 -0.90 4.72
CA GLY A 364 27.11 -1.10 5.78
C GLY A 364 28.34 -0.20 5.69
N GLY A 365 28.43 0.66 4.66
CA GLY A 365 29.45 1.71 4.59
C GLY A 365 29.25 2.79 5.65
N LYS A 366 30.28 3.59 5.91
CA LYS A 366 30.28 4.66 6.92
C LYS A 366 30.92 5.94 6.38
N VAL A 367 30.64 7.08 7.01
CA VAL A 367 31.35 8.33 6.71
C VAL A 367 32.80 8.18 7.19
N ALA A 368 33.76 8.42 6.30
CA ALA A 368 35.19 8.50 6.65
C ALA A 368 35.62 9.96 6.85
N ALA A 369 35.23 10.82 5.91
CA ALA A 369 35.46 12.26 5.95
C ALA A 369 34.48 12.97 5.01
N PHE A 370 34.25 14.28 5.19
CA PHE A 370 33.45 15.08 4.26
C PHE A 370 33.91 16.54 4.24
N ASP A 371 33.70 17.21 3.11
CA ASP A 371 33.89 18.65 2.98
C ASP A 371 32.53 19.35 2.88
N LYS A 372 32.20 20.11 3.93
CA LYS A 372 30.94 20.86 4.03
C LYS A 372 30.98 22.23 3.35
N ALA A 373 32.16 22.77 3.02
CA ALA A 373 32.28 24.15 2.56
C ALA A 373 31.49 24.45 1.28
N PRO A 374 31.49 23.58 0.25
CA PRO A 374 30.68 23.82 -0.95
C PRO A 374 29.18 23.81 -0.68
N ALA A 375 28.71 22.91 0.19
CA ALA A 375 27.30 22.83 0.57
C ALA A 375 26.84 24.08 1.34
N LEU A 376 27.66 24.59 2.27
CA LEU A 376 27.37 25.82 3.02
C LEU A 376 27.41 27.09 2.15
N ALA A 377 28.06 27.04 0.98
CA ALA A 377 28.07 28.14 0.03
C ALA A 377 26.77 28.25 -0.78
N VAL A 378 25.92 27.22 -0.79
CA VAL A 378 24.62 27.24 -1.46
C VAL A 378 23.65 28.13 -0.67
N PRO A 379 23.04 29.16 -1.29
CA PRO A 379 22.08 30.02 -0.61
C PRO A 379 20.93 29.25 0.03
N GLY A 380 20.63 29.57 1.29
CA GLY A 380 19.59 28.91 2.08
C GLY A 380 20.05 27.66 2.84
N VAL A 381 21.25 27.13 2.60
CA VAL A 381 21.82 26.07 3.44
C VAL A 381 22.32 26.69 4.75
N THR A 382 21.83 26.17 5.88
CA THR A 382 22.15 26.71 7.20
C THR A 382 23.18 25.85 7.94
N ASN A 383 23.13 24.53 7.75
CA ASN A 383 24.00 23.59 8.46
C ASN A 383 24.33 22.36 7.62
N VAL A 384 25.49 21.78 7.90
CA VAL A 384 25.90 20.46 7.41
C VAL A 384 26.46 19.71 8.61
N VAL A 385 25.83 18.61 8.99
CA VAL A 385 26.13 17.86 10.22
C VAL A 385 26.23 16.37 9.93
N GLU A 386 27.19 15.71 10.55
CA GLU A 386 27.27 14.24 10.54
C GLU A 386 26.25 13.67 11.53
N ILE A 387 25.59 12.61 11.12
CA ILE A 387 24.65 11.80 11.90
C ILE A 387 24.98 10.31 11.69
N PRO A 388 24.46 9.38 12.51
CA PRO A 388 24.82 7.97 12.40
C PRO A 388 24.62 7.34 11.01
N SER A 389 23.64 7.81 10.23
CA SER A 389 23.32 7.28 8.90
C SER A 389 24.08 7.96 7.74
N GLY A 390 24.82 9.05 7.99
CA GLY A 390 25.48 9.82 6.93
C GLY A 390 25.69 11.29 7.27
N VAL A 391 25.68 12.15 6.24
CA VAL A 391 25.86 13.60 6.41
C VAL A 391 24.58 14.32 6.00
N ALA A 392 23.95 15.02 6.95
CA ALA A 392 22.74 15.79 6.74
C ALA A 392 23.07 17.21 6.28
N VAL A 393 22.43 17.64 5.19
CA VAL A 393 22.39 19.03 4.74
C VAL A 393 21.04 19.62 5.13
N VAL A 394 21.08 20.73 5.87
CA VAL A 394 19.91 21.38 6.45
C VAL A 394 19.78 22.77 5.88
N ALA A 395 18.60 23.11 5.41
CA ALA A 395 18.33 24.36 4.70
C ALA A 395 16.94 24.93 5.00
N GLU A 396 16.70 26.15 4.53
CA GLU A 396 15.43 26.86 4.68
C GLU A 396 14.27 26.21 3.91
N ASN A 397 14.57 25.50 2.82
CA ASN A 397 13.59 24.82 1.97
C ASN A 397 14.21 23.57 1.32
N THR A 398 13.37 22.76 0.67
CA THR A 398 13.79 21.48 0.09
C THR A 398 14.74 21.64 -1.08
N TRP A 399 14.56 22.67 -1.91
CA TRP A 399 15.44 22.96 -3.05
C TRP A 399 16.87 23.23 -2.58
N ALA A 400 17.05 24.18 -1.66
CA ALA A 400 18.37 24.52 -1.11
C ALA A 400 19.03 23.32 -0.42
N ALA A 401 18.27 22.48 0.29
CA ALA A 401 18.81 21.27 0.91
C ALA A 401 19.34 20.28 -0.14
N LEU A 402 18.57 20.04 -1.22
CA LEU A 402 18.96 19.15 -2.32
C LEU A 402 20.18 19.68 -3.09
N GLU A 403 20.24 20.98 -3.38
CA GLU A 403 21.38 21.61 -4.03
C GLU A 403 22.62 21.57 -3.14
N GLY A 404 22.47 21.87 -1.85
CA GLY A 404 23.55 21.75 -0.87
C GLY A 404 24.10 20.33 -0.78
N ARG A 405 23.24 19.31 -0.80
CA ARG A 405 23.67 17.91 -0.83
C ARG A 405 24.36 17.54 -2.15
N ARG A 406 23.97 18.13 -3.28
CA ARG A 406 24.67 17.91 -4.55
C ARG A 406 26.07 18.50 -4.55
N ALA A 407 26.27 19.63 -3.87
CA ALA A 407 27.59 20.25 -3.70
C ALA A 407 28.47 19.55 -2.65
N LEU A 408 27.86 18.80 -1.71
CA LEU A 408 28.56 18.07 -0.65
C LEU A 408 29.45 16.96 -1.23
N THR A 409 30.70 16.90 -0.76
CA THR A 409 31.62 15.79 -1.06
C THR A 409 31.83 14.94 0.19
N VAL A 410 31.58 13.64 0.08
CA VAL A 410 31.76 12.67 1.18
C VAL A 410 32.68 11.54 0.73
N GLN A 411 33.64 11.20 1.58
CA GLN A 411 34.45 9.99 1.48
C GLN A 411 33.84 8.91 2.35
N TRP A 412 33.62 7.74 1.77
CA TRP A 412 32.99 6.60 2.44
C TRP A 412 34.04 5.54 2.81
N ASP A 413 33.92 4.98 4.01
CA ASP A 413 34.61 3.76 4.41
C ASP A 413 33.71 2.55 4.12
N ASP A 414 34.13 1.74 3.15
CA ASP A 414 33.43 0.53 2.71
C ASP A 414 34.02 -0.75 3.30
N GLY A 415 35.00 -0.68 4.21
CA GLY A 415 35.66 -1.87 4.78
C GLY A 415 34.67 -2.85 5.45
N GLY A 416 33.55 -2.32 5.94
CA GLY A 416 32.44 -3.07 6.51
C GLY A 416 31.21 -3.23 5.61
N ALA A 417 31.25 -2.85 4.34
CA ALA A 417 30.08 -2.84 3.47
C ALA A 417 29.80 -4.19 2.78
N GLU A 418 28.64 -4.32 2.13
CA GLU A 418 28.40 -5.32 1.09
C GLU A 418 29.22 -4.97 -0.13
N THR A 419 29.84 -5.97 -0.76
CA THR A 419 30.61 -5.77 -1.99
C THR A 419 30.12 -6.64 -3.14
N ARG A 420 29.31 -7.66 -2.84
CA ARG A 420 28.72 -8.57 -3.83
C ARG A 420 27.65 -7.86 -4.66
N GLY A 421 27.62 -8.13 -5.96
CA GLY A 421 26.51 -7.74 -6.83
C GLY A 421 25.36 -8.75 -6.81
N THR A 422 24.24 -8.43 -7.45
CA THR A 422 23.10 -9.37 -7.57
C THR A 422 23.50 -10.67 -8.26
N ALA A 423 24.40 -10.61 -9.24
CA ALA A 423 24.89 -11.81 -9.94
C ALA A 423 25.67 -12.76 -9.02
N ASP A 424 26.41 -12.22 -8.04
CA ASP A 424 27.17 -13.02 -7.08
C ASP A 424 26.25 -13.69 -6.07
N LEU A 425 25.35 -12.91 -5.46
CA LEU A 425 24.34 -13.42 -4.53
C LEU A 425 23.48 -14.50 -5.20
N ARG A 426 23.06 -14.28 -6.44
CA ARG A 426 22.27 -15.25 -7.22
C ARG A 426 23.03 -16.57 -7.40
N ARG A 427 24.31 -16.51 -7.76
CA ARG A 427 25.15 -17.70 -7.95
C ARG A 427 25.33 -18.48 -6.64
N GLU A 428 25.51 -17.79 -5.52
CA GLU A 428 25.55 -18.39 -4.18
C GLU A 428 24.23 -19.10 -3.86
N TYR A 429 23.09 -18.46 -4.11
CA TYR A 429 21.78 -19.02 -3.76
C TYR A 429 21.41 -20.22 -4.65
N LEU A 430 21.77 -20.18 -5.93
CA LEU A 430 21.60 -21.32 -6.85
C LEU A 430 22.38 -22.55 -6.38
N ALA A 431 23.62 -22.36 -5.89
CA ALA A 431 24.43 -23.46 -5.39
C ALA A 431 23.81 -24.12 -4.13
N LEU A 432 23.20 -23.32 -3.25
CA LEU A 432 22.52 -23.84 -2.06
C LEU A 432 21.35 -24.76 -2.40
N LEU A 433 20.60 -24.47 -3.47
CA LEU A 433 19.45 -25.28 -3.89
C LEU A 433 19.81 -26.71 -4.33
N ASP A 434 21.08 -26.97 -4.63
CA ASP A 434 21.58 -28.31 -4.95
C ASP A 434 22.05 -29.10 -3.69
N THR A 435 21.89 -28.52 -2.50
CA THR A 435 22.22 -29.13 -1.20
C THR A 435 20.99 -29.20 -0.27
N PRO A 436 20.92 -30.16 0.67
CA PRO A 436 19.85 -30.19 1.68
C PRO A 436 19.81 -28.92 2.53
N GLY A 437 18.61 -28.35 2.74
CA GLY A 437 18.37 -27.20 3.61
C GLY A 437 17.82 -27.58 4.99
N GLY A 438 17.52 -26.58 5.82
CA GLY A 438 16.82 -26.79 7.09
C GLY A 438 15.40 -27.30 6.86
N ALA A 439 14.99 -28.36 7.55
CA ALA A 439 13.68 -28.98 7.36
C ALA A 439 12.53 -28.08 7.84
N VAL A 440 11.52 -27.88 7.00
CA VAL A 440 10.34 -27.05 7.27
C VAL A 440 9.07 -27.89 7.38
N ARG A 441 8.88 -28.81 6.42
CA ARG A 441 7.77 -29.76 6.38
C ARG A 441 8.25 -31.08 5.81
N ARG A 442 7.74 -32.19 6.33
CA ARG A 442 8.03 -33.55 5.86
C ARG A 442 6.81 -34.44 6.06
N ASP A 443 6.13 -34.74 4.96
CA ASP A 443 5.04 -35.70 4.88
C ASP A 443 5.52 -36.89 4.04
N GLY A 444 5.38 -38.11 4.54
CA GLY A 444 5.87 -39.30 3.84
C GLY A 444 7.38 -39.30 3.55
N ASP A 445 7.77 -39.96 2.45
CA ASP A 445 9.15 -40.07 1.98
C ASP A 445 9.27 -39.55 0.54
N ALA A 446 9.51 -38.24 0.41
CA ALA A 446 9.59 -37.58 -0.89
C ALA A 446 10.75 -38.08 -1.75
N GLU A 447 11.88 -38.48 -1.14
CA GLU A 447 13.06 -38.94 -1.86
C GLU A 447 12.84 -40.33 -2.48
N ALA A 448 12.27 -41.26 -1.69
CA ALA A 448 11.90 -42.57 -2.19
C ALA A 448 10.82 -42.47 -3.28
N ALA A 449 9.80 -41.63 -3.07
CA ALA A 449 8.72 -41.43 -4.04
C ALA A 449 9.20 -40.76 -5.35
N LEU A 450 10.12 -39.80 -5.28
CA LEU A 450 10.77 -39.21 -6.47
C LEU A 450 11.58 -40.25 -7.26
N SER A 451 12.25 -41.17 -6.56
CA SER A 451 13.06 -42.22 -7.20
C SER A 451 12.21 -43.26 -7.92
N GLY A 452 10.99 -43.51 -7.45
CA GLY A 452 10.03 -44.44 -8.04
C GLY A 452 9.03 -43.81 -9.03
N ALA A 453 9.15 -42.51 -9.32
CA ALA A 453 8.20 -41.81 -10.17
C ALA A 453 8.31 -42.24 -11.65
N ALA A 454 7.16 -42.32 -12.34
CA ALA A 454 7.12 -42.61 -13.77
C ALA A 454 7.61 -41.41 -14.60
N THR A 455 7.27 -40.19 -14.16
CA THR A 455 7.80 -38.94 -14.72
C THR A 455 8.36 -38.09 -13.60
N ARG A 456 9.56 -37.53 -13.80
CA ARG A 456 10.17 -36.58 -12.86
C ARG A 456 10.29 -35.21 -13.52
N LEU A 457 9.85 -34.19 -12.81
CA LEU A 457 9.97 -32.80 -13.23
C LEU A 457 10.87 -32.05 -12.26
N ALA A 458 11.66 -31.11 -12.77
CA ALA A 458 12.50 -30.25 -11.95
C ALA A 458 12.59 -28.84 -12.57
N ALA A 459 12.43 -27.81 -11.74
CA ALA A 459 12.50 -26.42 -12.19
C ALA A 459 13.08 -25.50 -11.11
N VAL A 460 13.69 -24.41 -11.55
CA VAL A 460 14.15 -23.32 -10.68
C VAL A 460 13.33 -22.07 -10.97
N TYR A 461 12.79 -21.44 -9.93
CA TYR A 461 12.07 -20.18 -9.99
C TYR A 461 12.81 -19.09 -9.23
N GLU A 462 12.84 -17.89 -9.79
CA GLU A 462 13.62 -16.78 -9.24
C GLU A 462 12.82 -15.49 -9.21
N VAL A 463 12.87 -14.79 -8.07
CA VAL A 463 12.33 -13.43 -7.94
C VAL A 463 13.40 -12.46 -7.44
N PRO A 464 13.46 -11.23 -7.96
CA PRO A 464 14.51 -10.28 -7.61
C PRO A 464 14.20 -9.54 -6.32
N PHE A 465 15.19 -8.80 -5.81
CA PHE A 465 14.93 -7.73 -4.84
C PHE A 465 13.92 -6.73 -5.42
N LEU A 466 12.98 -6.26 -4.59
CA LEU A 466 12.08 -5.16 -4.96
C LEU A 466 12.06 -4.04 -3.93
N ALA A 467 12.00 -2.82 -4.44
CA ALA A 467 11.58 -1.67 -3.69
C ALA A 467 10.05 -1.56 -3.69
N HIS A 468 9.50 -1.02 -2.61
CA HIS A 468 8.07 -0.73 -2.50
C HIS A 468 7.63 0.35 -3.47
N ALA A 469 8.49 1.35 -3.66
CA ALA A 469 8.26 2.52 -4.49
C ALA A 469 6.92 3.24 -4.17
N PRO A 470 6.62 3.56 -2.89
CA PRO A 470 5.45 4.37 -2.55
C PRO A 470 5.55 5.72 -3.27
N LEU A 471 4.45 6.28 -3.76
CA LEU A 471 4.55 7.52 -4.55
C LEU A 471 5.01 8.72 -3.73
N GLU A 472 4.70 8.72 -2.44
CA GLU A 472 5.32 9.61 -1.46
C GLU A 472 6.66 8.98 -0.98
N PRO A 473 7.82 9.55 -1.32
CA PRO A 473 9.09 9.18 -0.72
C PRO A 473 9.06 9.31 0.82
N LEU A 474 9.94 8.60 1.50
CA LEU A 474 10.01 8.66 2.96
C LEU A 474 10.32 10.06 3.46
N ASN A 475 9.62 10.45 4.51
CA ASN A 475 9.74 11.75 5.12
C ASN A 475 9.10 11.72 6.50
N CYS A 476 9.50 12.64 7.36
CA CYS A 476 8.81 12.93 8.61
C CYS A 476 9.21 14.31 9.14
N VAL A 477 8.40 14.85 10.03
CA VAL A 477 8.75 16.03 10.82
C VAL A 477 9.00 15.63 12.27
N ALA A 478 10.15 16.02 12.81
CA ALA A 478 10.51 15.84 14.21
C ALA A 478 10.66 17.20 14.90
N ARG A 479 9.97 17.40 16.03
CA ARG A 479 10.03 18.63 16.82
C ARG A 479 10.18 18.32 18.30
N PHE A 480 11.30 18.73 18.88
CA PHE A 480 11.44 18.72 20.34
C PHE A 480 10.56 19.81 20.95
N THR A 481 9.85 19.45 22.02
CA THR A 481 9.09 20.39 22.86
C THR A 481 9.82 20.59 24.18
N GLU A 482 9.27 21.41 25.09
CA GLU A 482 9.84 21.58 26.42
C GLU A 482 9.85 20.27 27.23
N THR A 483 8.88 19.41 26.99
CA THR A 483 8.62 18.20 27.80
C THR A 483 8.84 16.90 27.04
N GLY A 484 9.10 16.94 25.73
CA GLY A 484 9.13 15.73 24.92
C GLY A 484 9.49 15.93 23.45
N LEU A 485 8.86 15.12 22.59
CA LEU A 485 9.09 15.06 21.15
C LEU A 485 7.77 14.85 20.40
N GLU A 486 7.53 15.63 19.37
CA GLU A 486 6.43 15.46 18.42
C GLU A 486 7.00 14.88 17.11
N ILE A 487 6.34 13.84 16.57
CA ILE A 487 6.61 13.27 15.25
C ILE A 487 5.35 13.41 14.39
N HIS A 488 5.48 13.93 13.17
CA HIS A 488 4.42 13.89 12.16
C HIS A 488 4.86 13.00 11.00
N ALA A 489 4.14 11.89 10.79
CA ALA A 489 4.50 10.90 9.78
C ALA A 489 3.31 9.98 9.45
N GLY A 490 3.42 9.30 8.30
CA GLY A 490 2.50 8.22 7.93
C GLY A 490 2.92 6.90 8.55
N ASP A 491 2.79 6.76 9.88
CA ASP A 491 3.43 5.69 10.65
C ASP A 491 2.62 4.40 10.65
N GLN A 492 3.23 3.32 10.14
CA GLN A 492 2.55 2.03 10.02
C GLN A 492 2.67 1.20 11.30
N PHE A 493 3.72 1.40 12.10
CA PHE A 493 3.95 0.78 13.41
C PHE A 493 4.13 1.86 14.49
N GLN A 494 3.05 2.57 14.79
CA GLN A 494 3.06 3.77 15.63
C GLN A 494 3.83 3.61 16.94
N THR A 495 3.62 2.50 17.68
CA THR A 495 4.28 2.33 18.99
C THR A 495 5.72 1.84 18.90
N VAL A 496 6.13 1.24 17.76
CA VAL A 496 7.55 0.95 17.47
C VAL A 496 8.27 2.24 17.09
N ASP A 497 7.63 3.05 16.24
CA ASP A 497 8.11 4.37 15.85
C ASP A 497 8.26 5.30 17.07
N GLN A 498 7.30 5.28 17.99
CA GLN A 498 7.35 6.00 19.26
C GLN A 498 8.53 5.57 20.14
N GLU A 499 8.77 4.27 20.30
CA GLU A 499 9.87 3.72 21.08
C GLU A 499 11.23 4.08 20.48
N ASN A 500 11.41 3.84 19.17
CA ASN A 500 12.66 4.13 18.47
C ASN A 500 12.97 5.63 18.45
N ALA A 501 11.95 6.49 18.30
CA ALA A 501 12.10 7.93 18.39
C ALA A 501 12.52 8.36 19.81
N ALA A 502 11.93 7.79 20.87
CA ALA A 502 12.30 8.06 22.25
C ALA A 502 13.76 7.67 22.53
N GLN A 503 14.17 6.48 22.09
CA GLN A 503 15.54 5.99 22.21
C GLN A 503 16.53 6.92 21.49
N ALA A 504 16.25 7.26 20.22
CA ALA A 504 17.06 8.19 19.45
C ALA A 504 17.14 9.58 20.12
N ALA A 505 16.04 10.04 20.72
CA ALA A 505 15.95 11.32 21.43
C ALA A 505 16.71 11.33 22.77
N GLY A 506 16.95 10.16 23.37
CA GLY A 506 17.43 10.01 24.75
C GLY A 506 16.34 10.28 25.78
N ILE A 507 15.08 9.98 25.45
CA ILE A 507 13.91 10.11 26.33
C ILE A 507 13.63 8.74 26.95
N ALA A 508 13.59 8.66 28.28
CA ALA A 508 13.43 7.39 29.00
C ALA A 508 12.00 6.82 28.95
N ASP A 509 10.99 7.69 28.93
CA ASP A 509 9.59 7.29 28.83
C ASP A 509 9.05 7.66 27.45
N LYS A 510 8.82 6.65 26.60
CA LYS A 510 8.31 6.86 25.23
C LYS A 510 6.97 7.60 25.19
N ARG A 511 6.21 7.67 26.28
CA ARG A 511 4.95 8.43 26.35
C ARG A 511 5.15 9.93 26.26
N ALA A 512 6.37 10.43 26.46
CA ALA A 512 6.73 11.81 26.14
C ALA A 512 6.95 12.05 24.64
N VAL A 513 6.83 11.01 23.80
CA VAL A 513 6.82 11.12 22.35
C VAL A 513 5.37 11.05 21.84
N THR A 514 4.91 12.13 21.22
CA THR A 514 3.60 12.19 20.56
C THR A 514 3.74 11.90 19.08
N ILE A 515 3.00 10.91 18.58
CA ILE A 515 2.90 10.59 17.15
C ILE A 515 1.62 11.20 16.58
N HIS A 516 1.77 12.16 15.67
CA HIS A 516 0.70 12.67 14.82
C HIS A 516 0.65 11.85 13.54
N THR A 517 -0.16 10.79 13.55
CA THR A 517 -0.35 9.93 12.39
C THR A 517 -1.08 10.70 11.28
N LEU A 518 -0.46 10.78 10.10
CA LEU A 518 -1.03 11.39 8.90
C LEU A 518 -1.33 10.33 7.84
N TYR A 519 -1.99 10.71 6.73
CA TYR A 519 -2.04 9.84 5.56
C TYR A 519 -0.63 9.57 5.04
N SER A 520 -0.43 8.39 4.44
CA SER A 520 0.77 8.10 3.66
C SER A 520 0.41 7.96 2.18
N GLY A 521 1.30 8.42 1.30
CA GLY A 521 1.17 8.26 -0.15
C GLY A 521 1.56 6.85 -0.63
N GLY A 522 1.10 5.84 0.12
CA GLY A 522 1.47 4.44 -0.01
C GLY A 522 2.56 4.04 0.98
N SER A 523 2.56 2.75 1.33
CA SER A 523 3.63 2.12 2.11
C SER A 523 4.04 0.80 1.48
N PHE A 524 3.05 -0.09 1.24
CA PHE A 524 3.25 -1.44 0.71
C PHE A 524 4.19 -2.30 1.57
N GLY A 525 4.38 -1.93 2.83
CA GLY A 525 5.31 -2.55 3.78
C GLY A 525 6.48 -1.64 4.16
N ARG A 526 6.82 -0.62 3.35
CA ARG A 526 8.03 0.20 3.56
C ARG A 526 8.06 0.94 4.90
N ARG A 527 6.90 1.38 5.37
CA ARG A 527 6.75 2.14 6.62
C ARG A 527 6.53 1.26 7.86
N ALA A 528 6.37 -0.05 7.69
CA ALA A 528 6.42 -1.02 8.79
C ALA A 528 7.86 -1.42 9.09
N ASN A 529 8.72 -0.42 9.35
CA ASN A 529 10.14 -0.62 9.54
C ASN A 529 10.46 -0.85 11.03
N PRO A 530 11.01 -2.02 11.43
CA PRO A 530 11.37 -2.28 12.82
C PRO A 530 12.40 -1.29 13.41
N GLY A 531 13.20 -0.64 12.56
CA GLY A 531 14.21 0.34 12.98
C GLY A 531 13.82 1.80 12.76
N SER A 532 12.60 2.09 12.28
CA SER A 532 12.08 3.45 12.10
C SER A 532 13.05 4.43 11.42
N ASP A 533 13.74 3.96 10.37
CA ASP A 533 14.94 4.59 9.81
C ASP A 533 14.79 6.10 9.53
N TYR A 534 13.75 6.50 8.81
CA TYR A 534 13.53 7.92 8.49
C TYR A 534 13.16 8.75 9.74
N ILE A 535 12.47 8.18 10.73
CA ILE A 535 12.10 8.89 11.97
C ILE A 535 13.33 9.11 12.84
N VAL A 536 14.11 8.05 13.07
CA VAL A 536 15.36 8.10 13.84
C VAL A 536 16.36 9.08 13.21
N GLU A 537 16.43 9.10 11.88
CA GLU A 537 17.29 10.04 11.15
C GLU A 537 16.88 11.50 11.40
N ALA A 538 15.58 11.83 11.33
CA ALA A 538 15.10 13.18 11.62
C ALA A 538 15.38 13.62 13.07
N VAL A 539 15.19 12.71 14.03
CA VAL A 539 15.51 12.95 15.44
C VAL A 539 17.00 13.19 15.65
N HIS A 540 17.87 12.42 14.98
CA HIS A 540 19.32 12.63 15.04
C HIS A 540 19.75 13.98 14.45
N VAL A 541 19.16 14.40 13.33
CA VAL A 541 19.42 15.73 12.77
C VAL A 541 19.00 16.83 13.74
N ALA A 542 17.78 16.73 14.31
CA ALA A 542 17.30 17.70 15.29
C ALA A 542 18.22 17.78 16.53
N LYS A 543 18.73 16.64 17.02
CA LYS A 543 19.72 16.59 18.11
C LYS A 543 21.05 17.24 17.73
N ALA A 544 21.58 16.95 16.54
CA ALA A 544 22.83 17.53 16.05
C ALA A 544 22.76 19.07 15.95
N LEU A 545 21.57 19.62 15.77
CA LEU A 545 21.29 21.07 15.75
C LEU A 545 20.89 21.64 17.12
N GLY A 546 21.04 20.86 18.19
CA GLY A 546 20.75 21.30 19.56
C GLY A 546 19.27 21.41 19.89
N LYS A 547 18.39 20.71 19.16
CA LYS A 547 16.94 20.59 19.43
C LYS A 547 16.14 21.90 19.32
N LYS A 548 16.67 22.90 18.62
CA LYS A 548 16.12 24.27 18.61
C LYS A 548 15.04 24.53 17.56
N VAL A 549 15.04 23.76 16.47
CA VAL A 549 14.13 23.96 15.34
C VAL A 549 13.47 22.64 14.95
N PRO A 550 12.20 22.65 14.48
CA PRO A 550 11.60 21.48 13.87
C PRO A 550 12.36 21.06 12.61
N ILE A 551 12.57 19.76 12.43
CA ILE A 551 13.25 19.20 11.25
C ILE A 551 12.26 18.40 10.41
N HIS A 552 12.08 18.84 9.18
CA HIS A 552 11.42 18.07 8.13
C HIS A 552 12.48 17.30 7.35
N LEU A 553 12.59 16.00 7.62
CA LEU A 553 13.46 15.13 6.85
C LEU A 553 12.74 14.73 5.55
N VAL A 554 13.42 14.91 4.42
CA VAL A 554 12.92 14.54 3.09
C VAL A 554 13.90 13.57 2.45
N TRP A 555 13.42 12.39 2.07
CA TRP A 555 14.13 11.51 1.14
C TRP A 555 13.70 11.85 -0.28
N ASP A 556 14.65 11.91 -1.20
CA ASP A 556 14.29 11.91 -2.62
C ASP A 556 13.98 10.48 -3.10
N ARG A 557 13.60 10.33 -4.38
CA ARG A 557 13.32 9.00 -4.95
C ARG A 557 14.56 8.11 -5.00
N GLY A 558 15.74 8.69 -5.21
CA GLY A 558 16.99 7.93 -5.26
C GLY A 558 17.36 7.39 -3.89
N ASP A 559 17.10 8.15 -2.83
CA ASP A 559 17.22 7.69 -1.45
C ASP A 559 16.22 6.56 -1.15
N ASP A 560 14.96 6.71 -1.55
CA ASP A 560 13.92 5.70 -1.32
C ASP A 560 14.24 4.37 -2.04
N LEU A 561 14.74 4.43 -3.27
CA LEU A 561 15.11 3.23 -4.03
C LEU A 561 16.45 2.62 -3.59
N ARG A 562 17.43 3.42 -3.18
CA ARG A 562 18.78 2.91 -2.77
C ARG A 562 18.93 2.67 -1.27
N GLY A 563 18.00 3.17 -0.46
CA GLY A 563 18.06 3.09 1.00
C GLY A 563 17.79 1.71 1.59
N GLY A 564 17.58 0.69 0.73
CA GLY A 564 17.40 -0.68 1.18
C GLY A 564 15.98 -1.00 1.64
N ARG A 565 15.86 -1.97 2.54
CA ARG A 565 14.59 -2.51 3.04
C ARG A 565 13.77 -3.15 1.93
N TYR A 566 14.40 -3.97 1.11
CA TYR A 566 13.77 -4.59 -0.04
C TYR A 566 12.97 -5.83 0.31
N ARG A 567 11.98 -6.19 -0.53
CA ARG A 567 11.59 -7.60 -0.62
C ARG A 567 12.85 -8.40 -0.94
N PRO A 568 13.19 -9.46 -0.19
CA PRO A 568 14.38 -10.24 -0.47
C PRO A 568 14.32 -10.87 -1.87
N MET A 569 15.49 -11.05 -2.49
CA MET A 569 15.64 -11.96 -3.61
C MET A 569 15.47 -13.40 -3.10
N MET A 570 14.56 -14.15 -3.72
CA MET A 570 14.23 -15.51 -3.31
C MET A 570 14.35 -16.45 -4.52
N LEU A 571 15.01 -17.58 -4.32
CA LEU A 571 15.13 -18.63 -5.32
C LEU A 571 14.51 -19.92 -4.79
N HIS A 572 13.88 -20.67 -5.69
CA HIS A 572 13.19 -21.91 -5.40
C HIS A 572 13.64 -22.99 -6.36
N LYS A 573 13.94 -24.19 -5.86
CA LYS A 573 14.02 -25.40 -6.68
C LYS A 573 12.87 -26.31 -6.30
N VAL A 574 12.09 -26.72 -7.28
CA VAL A 574 10.98 -27.65 -7.12
C VAL A 574 11.26 -28.89 -7.95
N GLU A 575 11.11 -30.05 -7.33
CA GLU A 575 11.17 -31.35 -7.98
C GLU A 575 9.90 -32.13 -7.64
N ALA A 576 9.27 -32.75 -8.63
CA ALA A 576 8.10 -33.60 -8.40
C ALA A 576 8.14 -34.90 -9.16
N GLY A 577 7.51 -35.90 -8.57
CA GLY A 577 7.26 -37.21 -9.16
C GLY A 577 5.79 -37.34 -9.54
N LEU A 578 5.55 -37.84 -10.75
CA LEU A 578 4.23 -38.24 -11.24
C LEU A 578 4.20 -39.75 -11.43
N ASP A 579 3.09 -40.40 -11.08
CA ASP A 579 2.86 -41.80 -11.46
C ASP A 579 2.43 -41.94 -12.94
N ALA A 580 2.15 -43.18 -13.36
CA ALA A 580 1.77 -43.48 -14.74
C ALA A 580 0.41 -42.87 -15.14
N ASP A 581 -0.47 -42.56 -14.18
CA ASP A 581 -1.76 -41.90 -14.39
C ASP A 581 -1.62 -40.37 -14.34
N GLY A 582 -0.41 -39.87 -14.10
CA GLY A 582 -0.09 -38.44 -14.07
C GLY A 582 -0.42 -37.75 -12.75
N LYS A 583 -0.65 -38.49 -11.68
CA LYS A 583 -0.91 -37.95 -10.33
C LYS A 583 0.39 -37.59 -9.63
N LEU A 584 0.40 -36.46 -8.90
CA LEU A 584 1.52 -36.06 -8.05
C LEU A 584 1.70 -37.05 -6.90
N THR A 585 2.83 -37.75 -6.90
CA THR A 585 3.22 -38.69 -5.84
C THR A 585 4.29 -38.13 -4.92
N ALA A 586 5.09 -37.17 -5.39
CA ALA A 586 6.19 -36.59 -4.63
C ALA A 586 6.39 -35.11 -4.93
N TRP A 587 6.80 -34.33 -3.93
CA TRP A 587 7.20 -32.93 -4.04
C TRP A 587 8.37 -32.62 -3.12
N GLN A 588 9.49 -32.15 -3.67
CA GLN A 588 10.62 -31.61 -2.92
C GLN A 588 10.79 -30.13 -3.29
N HIS A 589 10.72 -29.25 -2.29
CA HIS A 589 10.89 -27.81 -2.46
C HIS A 589 12.06 -27.31 -1.62
N ARG A 590 13.07 -26.75 -2.28
CA ARG A 590 14.16 -26.02 -1.61
C ARG A 590 14.03 -24.53 -1.87
N ILE A 591 14.17 -23.73 -0.82
CA ILE A 591 14.06 -22.28 -0.86
C ILE A 591 15.37 -21.67 -0.38
N ALA A 592 15.90 -20.65 -1.06
CA ALA A 592 17.07 -19.91 -0.64
C ALA A 592 16.80 -18.40 -0.69
N GLY A 593 17.09 -17.69 0.40
CA GLY A 593 16.92 -16.24 0.48
C GLY A 593 17.17 -15.66 1.87
N GLN A 594 17.08 -14.34 2.01
CA GLN A 594 17.31 -13.65 3.29
C GLN A 594 16.04 -13.66 4.15
N SER A 595 16.20 -13.92 5.45
CA SER A 595 15.11 -13.70 6.42
C SER A 595 14.87 -12.21 6.64
N ILE A 596 13.60 -11.82 6.74
CA ILE A 596 13.19 -10.46 7.12
C ILE A 596 13.06 -10.27 8.63
N ASN A 597 13.14 -11.37 9.40
CA ASN A 597 12.90 -11.38 10.84
C ASN A 597 14.18 -11.55 11.68
N VAL A 598 15.24 -12.14 11.12
CA VAL A 598 16.56 -12.24 11.78
C VAL A 598 17.08 -10.85 12.15
N ASN A 599 17.59 -10.71 13.38
CA ASN A 599 18.06 -9.47 14.01
C ASN A 599 16.99 -8.38 14.13
N THR A 600 15.72 -8.76 14.28
CA THR A 600 14.62 -7.82 14.54
C THR A 600 13.90 -8.14 15.85
N PRO A 601 13.12 -7.21 16.42
CA PRO A 601 12.26 -7.50 17.58
C PRO A 601 11.25 -8.63 17.35
N PHE A 602 11.00 -9.03 16.10
CA PHE A 602 10.05 -10.09 15.74
C PHE A 602 10.68 -11.49 15.67
N GLU A 603 12.02 -11.61 15.80
CA GLU A 603 12.75 -12.86 15.64
C GLU A 603 12.18 -13.99 16.49
N GLY A 604 12.00 -13.75 17.80
CA GLY A 604 11.50 -14.77 18.73
C GLY A 604 10.05 -15.22 18.49
N ALA A 605 9.26 -14.45 17.75
CA ALA A 605 7.86 -14.79 17.43
C ALA A 605 7.71 -15.45 16.05
N LEU A 606 8.58 -15.10 15.09
CA LEU A 606 8.45 -15.48 13.68
C LEU A 606 9.52 -16.47 13.21
N ILE A 607 10.58 -16.71 13.99
CA ILE A 607 11.53 -17.80 13.74
C ILE A 607 11.24 -18.94 14.71
N LYS A 608 10.89 -20.11 14.16
CA LYS A 608 10.60 -21.33 14.93
C LYS A 608 11.53 -22.42 14.44
N ASP A 609 12.28 -23.02 15.34
CA ASP A 609 13.23 -24.11 15.03
C ASP A 609 14.23 -23.76 13.90
N GLY A 610 14.66 -22.48 13.85
CA GLY A 610 15.55 -21.96 12.81
C GLY A 610 14.89 -21.61 11.47
N VAL A 611 13.57 -21.80 11.36
CA VAL A 611 12.78 -21.47 10.17
C VAL A 611 12.06 -20.14 10.37
N ASP A 612 12.33 -19.18 9.48
CA ASP A 612 11.50 -17.98 9.35
C ASP A 612 10.19 -18.33 8.65
N VAL A 613 9.08 -18.30 9.38
CA VAL A 613 7.76 -18.70 8.87
C VAL A 613 7.32 -17.87 7.66
N THR A 614 7.78 -16.62 7.57
CA THR A 614 7.42 -15.71 6.47
C THR A 614 8.22 -15.98 5.19
N SER A 615 9.30 -16.76 5.26
CA SER A 615 10.07 -17.20 4.09
C SER A 615 9.46 -18.42 3.39
N VAL A 616 8.54 -19.12 4.07
CA VAL A 616 8.00 -20.43 3.65
C VAL A 616 6.47 -20.47 3.54
N GLU A 617 5.78 -19.42 3.96
CA GLU A 617 4.31 -19.30 3.89
C GLU A 617 3.78 -19.51 2.46
N GLY A 618 2.69 -20.28 2.32
CA GLY A 618 2.15 -20.72 1.04
C GLY A 618 2.82 -21.99 0.49
N VAL A 619 3.99 -22.39 0.98
CA VAL A 619 4.62 -23.70 0.68
C VAL A 619 4.52 -24.64 1.87
N SER A 620 4.86 -24.16 3.07
CA SER A 620 4.79 -24.96 4.29
C SER A 620 3.37 -25.42 4.58
N ASP A 621 2.36 -24.59 4.27
CA ASP A 621 0.93 -24.90 4.40
C ASP A 621 0.26 -25.19 3.05
N MET A 622 1.03 -25.67 2.06
CA MET A 622 0.49 -26.04 0.75
C MET A 622 -0.62 -27.09 0.88
N ALA A 623 -1.76 -26.81 0.26
CA ALA A 623 -3.00 -27.58 0.40
C ALA A 623 -3.25 -28.59 -0.72
N TYR A 624 -2.40 -28.60 -1.77
CA TYR A 624 -2.50 -29.63 -2.81
C TYR A 624 -2.23 -31.01 -2.20
N ALA A 625 -3.13 -31.95 -2.48
CA ALA A 625 -3.05 -33.33 -2.01
C ALA A 625 -1.86 -34.07 -2.64
N ILE A 626 -0.72 -34.03 -1.96
CA ILE A 626 0.53 -34.67 -2.36
C ILE A 626 1.00 -35.57 -1.22
N PRO A 627 1.07 -36.90 -1.41
CA PRO A 627 1.28 -37.83 -0.30
C PRO A 627 2.70 -37.79 0.27
N ASN A 628 3.69 -37.44 -0.54
CA ASN A 628 5.09 -37.32 -0.11
C ASN A 628 5.60 -35.91 -0.41
N LEU A 629 5.79 -35.10 0.61
CA LEU A 629 6.08 -33.67 0.48
C LEU A 629 7.18 -33.26 1.46
N ALA A 630 8.26 -32.68 0.93
CA ALA A 630 9.34 -32.12 1.70
C ALA A 630 9.59 -30.65 1.33
N VAL A 631 9.72 -29.80 2.34
CA VAL A 631 10.08 -28.38 2.21
C VAL A 631 11.32 -28.12 3.04
N GLU A 632 12.29 -27.45 2.43
CA GLU A 632 13.57 -27.08 3.04
C GLU A 632 13.90 -25.62 2.79
N LEU A 633 14.52 -24.97 3.77
CA LEU A 633 14.92 -23.57 3.72
C LEU A 633 16.43 -23.40 3.95
N HIS A 634 17.06 -22.62 3.09
CA HIS A 634 18.38 -22.03 3.27
C HIS A 634 18.22 -20.54 3.60
N THR A 635 18.36 -20.18 4.88
CA THR A 635 18.39 -18.78 5.31
C THR A 635 19.78 -18.20 5.06
N THR A 636 19.86 -17.25 4.13
CA THR A 636 21.12 -16.64 3.67
C THR A 636 21.41 -15.32 4.38
N THR A 637 22.68 -14.90 4.34
CA THR A 637 23.14 -13.64 4.95
C THR A 637 23.73 -12.70 3.91
N ALA A 638 23.19 -11.48 3.85
CA ALA A 638 23.78 -10.35 3.13
C ALA A 638 23.59 -9.08 3.95
N LYS A 639 24.45 -8.07 3.74
CA LYS A 639 24.30 -6.77 4.45
C LYS A 639 23.24 -5.88 3.83
N VAL A 640 22.64 -6.30 2.72
CA VAL A 640 21.50 -5.66 2.08
C VAL A 640 20.31 -5.76 3.03
N PRO A 641 19.79 -4.64 3.56
CA PRO A 641 18.67 -4.70 4.48
C PRO A 641 17.38 -5.05 3.71
N VAL A 642 16.61 -5.98 4.27
CA VAL A 642 15.35 -6.47 3.70
C VAL A 642 14.16 -6.09 4.60
N LEU A 643 12.95 -6.18 4.05
CA LEU A 643 11.71 -5.85 4.74
C LEU A 643 10.51 -6.52 4.07
N TRP A 644 9.39 -6.59 4.80
CA TRP A 644 8.08 -6.93 4.24
C TRP A 644 7.80 -6.10 2.99
N TRP A 645 7.34 -6.73 1.93
CA TRP A 645 6.73 -6.10 0.76
C TRP A 645 5.35 -6.71 0.58
N ARG A 646 4.35 -5.94 0.15
CA ARG A 646 2.93 -6.33 0.13
C ARG A 646 2.74 -7.78 -0.32
N SER A 647 2.16 -8.63 0.55
CA SER A 647 2.05 -10.10 0.46
C SER A 647 3.25 -10.94 0.89
N VAL A 648 4.23 -10.33 1.56
CA VAL A 648 5.35 -10.95 2.28
C VAL A 648 5.96 -12.12 1.49
N GLY A 649 5.95 -13.34 2.03
CA GLY A 649 6.48 -14.55 1.40
C GLY A 649 5.57 -15.10 0.31
N HIS A 650 4.25 -14.94 0.48
CA HIS A 650 3.26 -15.35 -0.53
C HIS A 650 3.54 -14.77 -1.93
N SER A 651 4.17 -13.59 -2.02
CA SER A 651 4.54 -12.97 -3.29
C SER A 651 5.49 -13.82 -4.16
N HIS A 652 6.35 -14.63 -3.55
CA HIS A 652 7.34 -15.44 -4.26
C HIS A 652 6.99 -16.93 -4.25
N THR A 653 6.38 -17.41 -3.16
CA THR A 653 5.97 -18.82 -3.05
C THR A 653 4.84 -19.16 -4.01
N ALA A 654 3.84 -18.29 -4.18
CA ALA A 654 2.76 -18.49 -5.14
C ALA A 654 3.28 -18.59 -6.58
N PHE A 655 4.27 -17.77 -6.95
CA PHE A 655 4.87 -17.85 -8.29
C PHE A 655 5.52 -19.21 -8.55
N ALA A 656 6.29 -19.74 -7.60
CA ALA A 656 6.92 -21.05 -7.76
C ALA A 656 5.90 -22.20 -7.76
N VAL A 657 5.00 -22.23 -6.78
CA VAL A 657 4.02 -23.33 -6.62
C VAL A 657 3.04 -23.38 -7.78
N GLU A 658 2.35 -22.27 -8.08
CA GLU A 658 1.29 -22.26 -9.09
C GLU A 658 1.81 -22.40 -10.52
N SER A 659 3.03 -21.92 -10.81
CA SER A 659 3.65 -22.18 -12.11
C SER A 659 4.03 -23.65 -12.26
N PHE A 660 4.56 -24.28 -11.21
CA PHE A 660 5.00 -25.66 -11.28
C PHE A 660 3.85 -26.68 -11.28
N VAL A 661 2.75 -26.39 -10.57
CA VAL A 661 1.51 -27.19 -10.69
C VAL A 661 0.94 -27.12 -12.11
N ASP A 662 1.05 -25.97 -12.78
CA ASP A 662 0.68 -25.85 -14.19
C ASP A 662 1.61 -26.66 -15.11
N GLU A 663 2.91 -26.65 -14.86
CA GLU A 663 3.88 -27.51 -15.57
C GLU A 663 3.59 -29.01 -15.38
N ALA A 664 3.25 -29.44 -14.16
CA ALA A 664 2.86 -30.81 -13.86
C ALA A 664 1.61 -31.24 -14.65
N ALA A 665 0.57 -30.41 -14.72
CA ALA A 665 -0.62 -30.68 -15.51
C ALA A 665 -0.30 -30.86 -17.00
N HIS A 666 0.54 -29.99 -17.56
CA HIS A 666 0.91 -30.04 -18.98
C HIS A 666 1.82 -31.22 -19.32
N ALA A 667 2.71 -31.64 -18.42
CA ALA A 667 3.58 -32.79 -18.63
C ALA A 667 2.80 -34.09 -18.90
N VAL A 668 1.56 -34.16 -18.42
CA VAL A 668 0.66 -35.30 -18.60
C VAL A 668 -0.55 -34.98 -19.49
N GLY A 669 -0.52 -33.85 -20.20
CA GLY A 669 -1.57 -33.44 -21.14
C GLY A 669 -2.94 -33.19 -20.52
N ARG A 670 -3.01 -32.86 -19.24
CA ARG A 670 -4.25 -32.57 -18.52
C ARG A 670 -4.56 -31.07 -18.48
N ASP A 671 -5.84 -30.74 -18.49
CA ASP A 671 -6.28 -29.35 -18.30
C ASP A 671 -5.84 -28.84 -16.90
N PRO A 672 -5.20 -27.66 -16.81
CA PRO A 672 -4.68 -27.12 -15.55
C PRO A 672 -5.74 -26.77 -14.49
N LEU A 673 -6.99 -26.50 -14.89
CA LEU A 673 -8.09 -26.25 -13.95
C LEU A 673 -8.53 -27.58 -13.33
N ASP A 674 -8.78 -28.60 -14.15
CA ASP A 674 -9.20 -29.92 -13.68
C ASP A 674 -8.12 -30.61 -12.85
N TYR A 675 -6.85 -30.39 -13.18
CA TYR A 675 -5.73 -30.89 -12.39
C TYR A 675 -5.73 -30.30 -10.96
N ARG A 676 -5.91 -28.98 -10.83
CA ARG A 676 -6.02 -28.32 -9.52
C ARG A 676 -7.27 -28.73 -8.77
N ARG A 677 -8.40 -28.95 -9.45
CA ARG A 677 -9.64 -29.43 -8.82
C ARG A 677 -9.44 -30.75 -8.10
N GLU A 678 -8.78 -31.70 -8.76
CA GLU A 678 -8.47 -33.00 -8.15
C GLU A 678 -7.57 -32.84 -6.92
N LEU A 679 -6.50 -32.05 -7.04
CA LEU A 679 -5.55 -31.85 -5.95
C LEU A 679 -6.11 -31.03 -4.77
N LEU A 680 -7.18 -30.25 -4.98
CA LEU A 680 -7.81 -29.39 -3.97
C LEU A 680 -9.17 -29.91 -3.50
N ALA A 681 -9.51 -31.18 -3.78
CA ALA A 681 -10.81 -31.77 -3.43
C ALA A 681 -11.24 -31.55 -1.97
N ASP A 682 -10.27 -31.49 -1.04
CA ASP A 682 -10.49 -31.32 0.40
C ASP A 682 -10.46 -29.84 0.88
N ASP A 683 -10.32 -28.85 -0.02
CA ASP A 683 -10.36 -27.41 0.27
C ASP A 683 -11.51 -26.72 -0.52
N PRO A 684 -12.77 -26.87 -0.08
CA PRO A 684 -13.93 -26.40 -0.84
C PRO A 684 -13.99 -24.89 -1.02
N ARG A 685 -13.43 -24.08 -0.11
CA ARG A 685 -13.39 -22.61 -0.26
C ARG A 685 -12.40 -22.19 -1.33
N ARG A 686 -11.23 -22.83 -1.37
CA ARG A 686 -10.24 -22.59 -2.44
C ARG A 686 -10.76 -23.03 -3.80
N LEU A 687 -11.42 -24.19 -3.86
CA LEU A 687 -12.10 -24.65 -5.08
C LEU A 687 -13.16 -23.65 -5.55
N ALA A 688 -13.98 -23.14 -4.64
CA ALA A 688 -15.05 -22.21 -4.98
C ALA A 688 -14.52 -20.93 -5.65
N VAL A 689 -13.43 -20.34 -5.14
CA VAL A 689 -12.82 -19.16 -5.79
C VAL A 689 -12.18 -19.52 -7.13
N LEU A 690 -11.49 -20.66 -7.22
CA LEU A 690 -10.89 -21.15 -8.46
C LEU A 690 -11.95 -21.33 -9.56
N ASP A 691 -13.05 -22.01 -9.23
CA ASP A 691 -14.16 -22.25 -10.14
C ASP A 691 -14.89 -20.98 -10.54
N ALA A 692 -15.10 -20.05 -9.58
CA ALA A 692 -15.73 -18.77 -9.86
C ALA A 692 -14.89 -17.93 -10.84
N ALA A 693 -13.57 -17.87 -10.64
CA ALA A 693 -12.67 -17.15 -11.56
C ALA A 693 -12.66 -17.79 -12.95
N ALA A 694 -12.52 -19.12 -13.03
CA ALA A 694 -12.53 -19.86 -14.28
C ALA A 694 -13.85 -19.67 -15.07
N LYS A 695 -14.99 -19.77 -14.37
CA LYS A 695 -16.31 -19.54 -14.96
C LYS A 695 -16.46 -18.11 -15.49
N ALA A 696 -16.11 -17.11 -14.68
CA ALA A 696 -16.24 -15.70 -15.07
C ALA A 696 -15.27 -15.29 -16.20
N ALA A 697 -14.13 -15.97 -16.33
CA ALA A 697 -13.20 -15.80 -17.43
C ALA A 697 -13.60 -16.55 -18.71
N GLY A 698 -14.56 -17.48 -18.62
CA GLY A 698 -14.95 -18.34 -19.74
C GLY A 698 -13.90 -19.39 -20.10
N TRP A 699 -13.24 -20.00 -19.09
CA TRP A 699 -12.24 -21.06 -19.27
C TRP A 699 -12.74 -22.17 -20.21
N GLY A 700 -11.86 -22.70 -21.06
CA GLY A 700 -12.20 -23.67 -22.10
C GLY A 700 -12.85 -23.07 -23.36
N GLY A 701 -13.29 -21.80 -23.35
CA GLY A 701 -13.76 -21.12 -24.55
C GLY A 701 -12.63 -20.79 -25.55
N PRO A 702 -12.94 -20.64 -26.84
CA PRO A 702 -11.93 -20.37 -27.87
C PRO A 702 -11.22 -19.03 -27.67
N LEU A 703 -9.96 -18.96 -28.08
CA LEU A 703 -9.12 -17.76 -28.11
C LEU A 703 -8.57 -17.53 -29.53
N ALA A 704 -8.24 -16.28 -29.84
CA ALA A 704 -7.55 -15.97 -31.09
C ALA A 704 -6.14 -16.58 -31.12
N GLU A 705 -5.59 -16.80 -32.32
CA GLU A 705 -4.19 -17.23 -32.46
C GLU A 705 -3.24 -16.26 -31.74
N GLY A 706 -2.25 -16.78 -31.01
CA GLY A 706 -1.32 -15.99 -30.22
C GLY A 706 -1.89 -15.47 -28.89
N HIS A 707 -3.13 -15.83 -28.53
CA HIS A 707 -3.69 -15.54 -27.21
C HIS A 707 -3.64 -16.77 -26.30
N GLY A 708 -3.51 -16.53 -25.00
CA GLY A 708 -3.46 -17.59 -23.99
C GLY A 708 -4.18 -17.20 -22.71
N ARG A 709 -4.67 -18.22 -22.00
CA ARG A 709 -5.24 -18.12 -20.66
C ARG A 709 -4.39 -18.92 -19.68
N GLY A 710 -4.16 -18.33 -18.52
CA GLY A 710 -3.46 -18.99 -17.42
C GLY A 710 -4.14 -18.66 -16.12
N LEU A 711 -4.12 -19.61 -15.19
CA LEU A 711 -4.78 -19.47 -13.91
C LEU A 711 -3.84 -19.78 -12.75
N ALA A 712 -4.20 -19.26 -11.58
CA ALA A 712 -3.56 -19.55 -10.31
C ALA A 712 -4.56 -19.31 -9.17
N VAL A 713 -4.44 -20.07 -8.10
CA VAL A 713 -5.23 -19.87 -6.87
C VAL A 713 -4.32 -19.92 -5.65
N HIS A 714 -4.51 -18.98 -4.72
CA HIS A 714 -3.65 -18.88 -3.54
C HIS A 714 -4.44 -18.48 -2.30
N ARG A 715 -4.06 -19.04 -1.15
CA ARG A 715 -4.56 -18.63 0.17
C ARG A 715 -3.46 -17.84 0.87
N SER A 716 -3.76 -16.61 1.27
CA SER A 716 -2.84 -15.76 2.03
C SER A 716 -3.62 -14.94 3.05
N PHE A 717 -3.12 -14.84 4.27
CA PHE A 717 -3.78 -14.12 5.37
C PHE A 717 -5.25 -14.56 5.56
N ASP A 718 -5.47 -15.87 5.44
CA ASP A 718 -6.78 -16.56 5.50
C ASP A 718 -7.81 -16.18 4.40
N THR A 719 -7.42 -15.33 3.45
CA THR A 719 -8.22 -14.98 2.27
C THR A 719 -7.85 -15.86 1.08
N TYR A 720 -8.86 -16.32 0.35
CA TYR A 720 -8.70 -17.14 -0.85
C TYR A 720 -8.87 -16.27 -2.09
N VAL A 721 -7.90 -16.27 -3.00
CA VAL A 721 -7.96 -15.51 -4.26
C VAL A 721 -7.53 -16.38 -5.42
N ALA A 722 -8.32 -16.35 -6.50
CA ALA A 722 -7.97 -16.97 -7.77
C ALA A 722 -7.94 -15.93 -8.88
N HIS A 723 -6.94 -16.03 -9.77
CA HIS A 723 -6.84 -15.21 -10.97
C HIS A 723 -6.89 -16.09 -12.22
N VAL A 724 -7.55 -15.59 -13.26
CA VAL A 724 -7.35 -16.02 -14.65
C VAL A 724 -6.85 -14.82 -15.44
N ALA A 725 -5.63 -14.91 -15.99
CA ALA A 725 -5.04 -13.91 -16.84
C ALA A 725 -5.21 -14.28 -18.32
N GLU A 726 -5.55 -13.30 -19.15
CA GLU A 726 -5.58 -13.40 -20.61
C GLU A 726 -4.45 -12.56 -21.21
N VAL A 727 -3.63 -13.16 -22.05
CA VAL A 727 -2.51 -12.49 -22.73
C VAL A 727 -2.67 -12.55 -24.24
N ALA A 728 -2.17 -11.52 -24.92
CA ALA A 728 -2.01 -11.48 -26.37
C ALA A 728 -0.53 -11.36 -26.69
N ALA A 729 0.06 -12.43 -27.24
CA ALA A 729 1.46 -12.50 -27.64
C ALA A 729 1.60 -12.22 -29.14
N GLN A 730 2.67 -11.51 -29.50
CA GLN A 730 3.02 -11.17 -30.87
C GLN A 730 4.19 -12.03 -31.35
N LYS A 731 4.34 -12.18 -32.67
CA LYS A 731 5.41 -12.99 -33.28
C LYS A 731 6.82 -12.44 -33.00
N ASP A 732 6.94 -11.15 -32.69
CA ASP A 732 8.21 -10.51 -32.32
C ASP A 732 8.61 -10.76 -30.85
N GLY A 733 7.83 -11.55 -30.11
CA GLY A 733 8.06 -11.87 -28.70
C GLY A 733 7.51 -10.85 -27.72
N THR A 734 6.91 -9.75 -28.19
CA THR A 734 6.18 -8.81 -27.32
C THR A 734 4.81 -9.36 -26.92
N PHE A 735 4.26 -8.89 -25.81
CA PHE A 735 2.92 -9.28 -25.38
C PHE A 735 2.22 -8.17 -24.58
N ALA A 736 0.91 -8.35 -24.38
CA ALA A 736 0.11 -7.57 -23.46
C ALA A 736 -0.75 -8.49 -22.58
N VAL A 737 -0.86 -8.16 -21.30
CA VAL A 737 -1.93 -8.70 -20.45
C VAL A 737 -3.18 -7.89 -20.74
N THR A 738 -4.23 -8.55 -21.24
CA THR A 738 -5.44 -7.89 -21.75
C THR A 738 -6.55 -7.87 -20.72
N ARG A 739 -6.68 -8.96 -19.94
CA ARG A 739 -7.70 -9.13 -18.93
C ARG A 739 -7.18 -9.96 -17.75
N VAL A 740 -7.63 -9.63 -16.55
CA VAL A 740 -7.48 -10.48 -15.36
C VAL A 740 -8.86 -10.61 -14.70
N THR A 741 -9.37 -11.83 -14.61
CA THR A 741 -10.56 -12.13 -13.81
C THR A 741 -10.12 -12.63 -12.45
N CYS A 742 -10.61 -11.99 -11.40
CA CYS A 742 -10.28 -12.26 -10.01
C CYS A 742 -11.53 -12.75 -9.27
N ALA A 743 -11.41 -13.85 -8.54
CA ALA A 743 -12.41 -14.24 -7.56
C ALA A 743 -11.78 -14.20 -6.16
N VAL A 744 -12.55 -13.72 -5.17
CA VAL A 744 -12.09 -13.59 -3.78
C VAL A 744 -13.15 -14.07 -2.81
N ASP A 745 -12.72 -14.79 -1.79
CA ASP A 745 -13.48 -15.08 -0.58
C ASP A 745 -12.66 -14.62 0.64
N CYS A 746 -13.18 -13.59 1.32
CA CYS A 746 -12.58 -12.99 2.51
C CYS A 746 -13.51 -13.07 3.74
N GLY A 747 -14.43 -14.03 3.78
CA GLY A 747 -15.45 -14.10 4.82
C GLY A 747 -16.50 -12.99 4.67
N VAL A 748 -17.07 -12.55 5.79
CA VAL A 748 -18.03 -11.44 5.82
C VAL A 748 -17.40 -10.18 5.22
N VAL A 749 -18.02 -9.64 4.17
CA VAL A 749 -17.55 -8.43 3.50
C VAL A 749 -18.08 -7.20 4.23
N VAL A 750 -17.19 -6.34 4.75
CA VAL A 750 -17.61 -5.08 5.39
C VAL A 750 -18.03 -4.05 4.34
N ASN A 751 -17.21 -3.84 3.30
CA ASN A 751 -17.47 -2.90 2.22
C ASN A 751 -17.00 -3.51 0.87
N PRO A 752 -17.91 -3.93 -0.02
CA PRO A 752 -17.56 -4.58 -1.29
C PRO A 752 -16.75 -3.71 -2.27
N ASP A 753 -16.98 -2.39 -2.31
CA ASP A 753 -16.19 -1.49 -3.16
C ASP A 753 -14.72 -1.44 -2.73
N ILE A 754 -14.47 -1.40 -1.41
CA ILE A 754 -13.11 -1.45 -0.87
C ILE A 754 -12.41 -2.78 -1.19
N VAL A 755 -13.13 -3.91 -1.08
CA VAL A 755 -12.58 -5.23 -1.47
C VAL A 755 -12.21 -5.22 -2.96
N THR A 756 -13.10 -4.73 -3.82
CA THR A 756 -12.85 -4.59 -5.26
C THR A 756 -11.62 -3.72 -5.52
N ALA A 757 -11.54 -2.54 -4.91
CA ALA A 757 -10.39 -1.64 -5.03
C ALA A 757 -9.06 -2.29 -4.59
N GLN A 758 -9.09 -3.09 -3.52
CA GLN A 758 -7.89 -3.79 -3.05
C GLN A 758 -7.45 -4.92 -3.99
N MET A 759 -8.39 -5.65 -4.60
CA MET A 759 -8.07 -6.65 -5.63
C MET A 759 -7.48 -5.97 -6.88
N GLU A 760 -8.12 -4.91 -7.39
CA GLU A 760 -7.61 -4.11 -8.52
C GLU A 760 -6.18 -3.59 -8.24
N GLY A 761 -5.96 -3.04 -7.05
CA GLY A 761 -4.67 -2.50 -6.65
C GLY A 761 -3.61 -3.57 -6.38
N GLY A 762 -4.02 -4.75 -5.88
CA GLY A 762 -3.15 -5.92 -5.73
C GLY A 762 -2.68 -6.44 -7.08
N ILE A 763 -3.61 -6.56 -8.03
CA ILE A 763 -3.31 -6.96 -9.42
C ILE A 763 -2.37 -5.95 -10.08
N ALA A 764 -2.61 -4.65 -9.94
CA ALA A 764 -1.71 -3.65 -10.53
C ALA A 764 -0.28 -3.74 -9.96
N LEU A 765 -0.13 -3.88 -8.64
CA LEU A 765 1.18 -4.02 -8.00
C LEU A 765 1.87 -5.32 -8.41
N GLY A 766 1.16 -6.45 -8.37
CA GLY A 766 1.67 -7.74 -8.80
C GLY A 766 2.09 -7.73 -10.26
N LEU A 767 1.37 -7.02 -11.13
CA LEU A 767 1.66 -7.00 -12.56
C LEU A 767 2.91 -6.17 -12.82
N SER A 768 3.00 -5.04 -12.13
CA SER A 768 4.19 -4.19 -12.15
C SER A 768 5.44 -4.98 -11.76
N ALA A 769 5.38 -5.72 -10.65
CA ALA A 769 6.45 -6.58 -10.17
C ALA A 769 6.78 -7.72 -11.14
N ALA A 770 5.75 -8.37 -11.71
CA ALA A 770 5.93 -9.49 -12.61
C ALA A 770 6.51 -9.07 -13.97
N LEU A 771 6.17 -7.88 -14.49
CA LEU A 771 6.56 -7.49 -15.84
C LEU A 771 7.95 -6.86 -15.94
N GLU A 772 8.32 -5.94 -15.05
CA GLU A 772 9.48 -5.07 -15.29
C GLU A 772 10.35 -4.78 -14.05
N GLU A 773 9.85 -4.94 -12.83
CA GLU A 773 10.59 -4.48 -11.65
C GLU A 773 11.69 -5.44 -11.22
N ALA A 774 12.90 -4.90 -11.07
CA ALA A 774 14.01 -5.56 -10.40
C ALA A 774 14.93 -4.49 -9.81
N LEU A 775 15.31 -4.67 -8.55
CA LEU A 775 16.40 -3.90 -7.97
C LEU A 775 17.69 -4.71 -8.11
N VAL A 776 18.66 -4.11 -8.81
CA VAL A 776 19.96 -4.71 -9.09
C VAL A 776 21.03 -4.02 -8.26
N LEU A 777 21.94 -4.82 -7.72
CA LEU A 777 23.13 -4.39 -7.01
C LEU A 777 24.35 -4.56 -7.92
N GLU A 778 25.15 -3.50 -8.03
CA GLU A 778 26.46 -3.51 -8.66
C GLU A 778 27.51 -3.13 -7.61
N ASN A 779 28.52 -3.99 -7.43
CA ASN A 779 29.58 -3.79 -6.44
C ASN A 779 29.03 -3.46 -5.02
N GLY A 780 27.94 -4.11 -4.60
CA GLY A 780 27.30 -3.92 -3.30
C GLY A 780 26.38 -2.71 -3.15
N GLY A 781 26.26 -1.86 -4.17
CA GLY A 781 25.38 -0.68 -4.17
C GLY A 781 24.16 -0.84 -5.08
N ALA A 782 23.02 -0.30 -4.69
CA ALA A 782 21.80 -0.32 -5.51
C ALA A 782 21.90 0.65 -6.69
N VAL A 783 21.61 0.15 -7.90
CA VAL A 783 21.75 0.89 -9.17
C VAL A 783 20.57 1.81 -9.51
N PRO A 784 19.28 1.42 -9.29
CA PRO A 784 18.18 2.26 -9.73
C PRO A 784 18.05 3.54 -8.90
N GLU A 785 18.04 4.69 -9.58
CA GLU A 785 17.95 6.01 -8.95
C GLU A 785 16.55 6.64 -9.07
N ASN A 786 15.73 6.16 -10.02
CA ASN A 786 14.39 6.68 -10.24
C ASN A 786 13.54 5.76 -11.13
N PHE A 787 12.30 6.16 -11.45
CA PHE A 787 11.34 5.37 -12.24
C PHE A 787 11.72 5.16 -13.71
N ASN A 788 12.78 5.79 -14.20
CA ASN A 788 13.37 5.49 -15.51
C ASN A 788 14.29 4.25 -15.48
N ARG A 789 14.81 3.88 -14.30
CA ARG A 789 15.64 2.67 -14.08
C ARG A 789 14.93 1.62 -13.21
N TYR A 790 13.85 1.99 -12.53
CA TYR A 790 12.95 1.09 -11.82
C TYR A 790 11.51 1.32 -12.33
N PRO A 791 11.17 0.77 -13.52
CA PRO A 791 9.89 1.02 -14.15
C PRO A 791 8.74 0.51 -13.28
N ILE A 792 7.68 1.31 -13.19
CA ILE A 792 6.41 0.96 -12.53
C ILE A 792 5.34 0.91 -13.62
N LEU A 793 4.42 -0.05 -13.50
CA LEU A 793 3.29 -0.27 -14.38
C LEU A 793 2.61 1.05 -14.73
N ARG A 794 2.46 1.30 -16.03
CA ARG A 794 1.82 2.48 -16.60
C ARG A 794 0.38 2.19 -16.99
N PHE A 795 -0.39 3.26 -17.19
CA PHE A 795 -1.83 3.21 -17.45
C PHE A 795 -2.21 2.38 -18.69
N ASP A 796 -1.39 2.43 -19.74
CA ASP A 796 -1.57 1.72 -21.01
C ASP A 796 -1.22 0.22 -20.94
N ARG A 797 -0.56 -0.21 -19.86
CA ARG A 797 -0.25 -1.62 -19.58
C ARG A 797 -1.20 -2.26 -18.57
N MET A 798 -2.10 -1.49 -17.96
CA MET A 798 -3.10 -2.03 -17.03
C MET A 798 -4.19 -2.80 -17.80
N PRO A 799 -4.40 -4.10 -17.53
CA PRO A 799 -5.46 -4.88 -18.15
C PRO A 799 -6.85 -4.45 -17.65
N ARG A 800 -7.90 -4.93 -18.32
CA ARG A 800 -9.26 -4.97 -17.74
C ARG A 800 -9.25 -5.95 -16.56
N VAL A 801 -9.94 -5.62 -15.48
CA VAL A 801 -9.98 -6.41 -14.25
C VAL A 801 -11.44 -6.61 -13.90
N ASP A 802 -11.86 -7.85 -13.78
CA ASP A 802 -13.18 -8.21 -13.27
C ASP A 802 -13.00 -8.82 -11.89
N VAL A 803 -13.71 -8.33 -10.89
CA VAL A 803 -13.67 -8.88 -9.53
C VAL A 803 -15.00 -9.55 -9.20
N VAL A 804 -14.94 -10.80 -8.78
CA VAL A 804 -16.06 -11.59 -8.28
C VAL A 804 -15.84 -11.83 -6.79
N ILE A 805 -16.69 -11.25 -5.96
CA ILE A 805 -16.66 -11.46 -4.50
C ILE A 805 -17.63 -12.59 -4.17
N LEU A 806 -17.13 -13.67 -3.57
CA LEU A 806 -17.98 -14.78 -3.16
C LEU A 806 -18.69 -14.44 -1.85
N PRO A 807 -19.99 -14.75 -1.71
CA PRO A 807 -20.68 -14.62 -0.44
C PRO A 807 -20.13 -15.65 0.55
N SER A 808 -19.88 -15.22 1.79
CA SER A 808 -19.42 -16.08 2.88
C SER A 808 -19.89 -15.53 4.23
N ASP A 809 -20.22 -16.44 5.15
CA ASP A 809 -20.54 -16.17 6.56
C ASP A 809 -19.35 -16.42 7.50
N ALA A 810 -18.24 -16.97 6.97
CA ALA A 810 -17.00 -17.13 7.71
C ALA A 810 -16.50 -15.79 8.30
N PRO A 811 -15.77 -15.80 9.43
CA PRO A 811 -15.19 -14.59 10.00
C PRO A 811 -14.43 -13.76 8.97
N PRO A 812 -14.55 -12.42 8.99
CA PRO A 812 -13.91 -11.57 8.01
C PRO A 812 -12.39 -11.66 8.12
N THR A 813 -11.74 -11.77 6.97
CA THR A 813 -10.28 -11.75 6.84
C THR A 813 -9.84 -10.42 6.20
N GLY A 814 -8.55 -10.28 5.91
CA GLY A 814 -8.04 -9.07 5.28
C GLY A 814 -7.86 -9.19 3.77
N VAL A 815 -8.05 -8.07 3.07
CA VAL A 815 -7.92 -7.98 1.60
C VAL A 815 -6.76 -7.11 1.14
N GLY A 816 -5.98 -6.58 2.09
CA GLY A 816 -4.89 -5.64 1.81
C GLY A 816 -3.80 -6.23 0.94
N GLU A 817 -3.49 -7.51 1.06
CA GLU A 817 -2.39 -8.21 0.36
C GLU A 817 -2.81 -9.34 -0.61
N PRO A 818 -3.91 -10.10 -0.37
CA PRO A 818 -4.24 -11.31 -1.13
C PRO A 818 -4.44 -11.17 -2.64
N GLY A 819 -4.69 -9.96 -3.16
CA GLY A 819 -4.81 -9.73 -4.60
C GLY A 819 -3.46 -9.74 -5.35
N VAL A 820 -2.33 -9.88 -4.67
CA VAL A 820 -0.99 -9.89 -5.29
C VAL A 820 -0.52 -11.31 -5.69
N PRO A 821 -0.53 -12.32 -4.79
CA PRO A 821 0.16 -13.59 -5.04
C PRO A 821 -0.23 -14.36 -6.31
N PRO A 822 -1.52 -14.52 -6.67
CA PRO A 822 -1.88 -15.38 -7.82
C PRO A 822 -1.51 -14.77 -9.18
N LEU A 823 -1.11 -13.50 -9.25
CA LEU A 823 -1.02 -12.82 -10.52
C LEU A 823 0.19 -13.23 -11.39
N ALA A 824 1.40 -13.19 -10.83
CA ALA A 824 2.61 -13.56 -11.56
C ALA A 824 2.52 -14.96 -12.19
N PRO A 825 2.10 -16.02 -11.45
CA PRO A 825 1.95 -17.35 -12.05
C PRO A 825 0.81 -17.39 -13.09
N ALA A 826 -0.33 -16.74 -12.86
CA ALA A 826 -1.41 -16.72 -13.85
C ALA A 826 -0.96 -16.10 -15.19
N VAL A 827 -0.18 -15.00 -15.15
CA VAL A 827 0.37 -14.37 -16.36
C VAL A 827 1.44 -15.25 -17.02
N ALA A 828 2.34 -15.86 -16.25
CA ALA A 828 3.37 -16.76 -16.79
C ALA A 828 2.74 -18.00 -17.46
N ASN A 829 1.71 -18.59 -16.83
CA ASN A 829 0.95 -19.72 -17.38
C ASN A 829 0.20 -19.31 -18.67
N ALA A 830 -0.37 -18.10 -18.71
CA ALA A 830 -1.06 -17.60 -19.89
C ALA A 830 -0.08 -17.39 -21.06
N LEU A 831 1.14 -16.90 -20.79
CA LEU A 831 2.19 -16.75 -21.80
C LEU A 831 2.67 -18.10 -22.33
N PHE A 832 2.80 -19.09 -21.46
CA PHE A 832 3.09 -20.45 -21.91
C PHE A 832 1.98 -20.97 -22.82
N ALA A 833 0.70 -20.83 -22.43
CA ALA A 833 -0.42 -21.25 -23.28
C ALA A 833 -0.43 -20.55 -24.65
N ALA A 834 0.00 -19.28 -24.72
CA ALA A 834 0.07 -18.50 -25.95
C ALA A 834 1.29 -18.82 -26.83
N THR A 835 2.42 -19.24 -26.24
CA THR A 835 3.73 -19.25 -26.93
C THR A 835 4.51 -20.56 -26.84
N GLY A 836 4.12 -21.47 -25.94
CA GLY A 836 4.89 -22.66 -25.58
C GLY A 836 6.15 -22.38 -24.74
N ARG A 837 6.49 -21.12 -24.43
CA ARG A 837 7.69 -20.76 -23.67
C ARG A 837 7.39 -20.66 -22.17
N ARG A 838 8.10 -21.45 -21.35
CA ARG A 838 8.03 -21.32 -19.88
C ARG A 838 8.93 -20.20 -19.38
N LEU A 839 8.39 -19.32 -18.55
CA LEU A 839 9.11 -18.21 -17.94
C LEU A 839 9.17 -18.41 -16.42
N ARG A 840 10.36 -18.69 -15.90
CA ARG A 840 10.56 -19.05 -14.49
C ARG A 840 11.30 -17.99 -13.68
N ARG A 841 11.67 -16.88 -14.32
CA ARG A 841 12.37 -15.76 -13.69
C ARG A 841 11.56 -14.48 -13.86
N LEU A 842 11.29 -13.82 -12.73
CA LEU A 842 10.77 -12.45 -12.74
C LEU A 842 11.93 -11.44 -12.82
N PRO A 843 11.75 -10.30 -13.50
CA PRO A 843 10.57 -9.91 -14.28
C PRO A 843 10.48 -10.63 -15.65
N LEU A 844 9.26 -10.83 -16.15
CA LEU A 844 8.92 -11.58 -17.37
C LEU A 844 9.37 -10.89 -18.67
N LEU A 845 9.50 -9.55 -18.67
CA LEU A 845 10.11 -8.80 -19.78
C LEU A 845 11.63 -8.68 -19.66
N GLY A 846 12.21 -9.17 -18.55
CA GLY A 846 13.66 -9.20 -18.35
C GLY A 846 14.34 -10.38 -19.05
N GLU A 847 15.67 -10.39 -19.00
CA GLU A 847 16.48 -11.50 -19.51
C GLU A 847 16.11 -12.82 -18.84
N GLN A 848 15.78 -13.82 -19.66
CA GLN A 848 15.43 -15.16 -19.20
C GLN A 848 16.66 -16.07 -19.28
N PRO A 849 16.83 -17.02 -18.34
CA PRO A 849 17.87 -18.03 -18.46
C PRO A 849 17.74 -18.74 -19.81
N SER A 850 18.85 -18.93 -20.53
CA SER A 850 18.85 -19.86 -21.67
C SER A 850 18.49 -21.24 -21.12
N ASP A 851 17.45 -21.87 -21.66
CA ASP A 851 17.01 -23.23 -21.29
C ASP A 851 18.10 -24.27 -21.63
N GLY A 852 19.17 -24.30 -20.84
CA GLY A 852 20.27 -25.26 -20.91
C GLY A 852 20.15 -26.37 -19.86
N ARG A 853 19.03 -26.40 -19.11
CA ARG A 853 18.74 -27.44 -18.09
C ARG A 853 17.41 -28.16 -18.31
N SER A 854 16.77 -27.99 -19.47
CA SER A 854 15.65 -28.83 -19.95
C SER A 854 16.19 -29.90 -20.90
N GLY A 855 17.15 -30.71 -20.44
CA GLY A 855 17.69 -31.82 -21.20
C GLY A 855 17.41 -33.13 -20.49
N GLY A 856 16.51 -33.94 -21.06
CA GLY A 856 16.22 -35.31 -20.65
C GLY A 856 14.80 -35.50 -20.18
#